data_AF-A0A518F046-F1
#
_entry.id   AF-A0A518F046-F1
#
_cell.length_a   1.000
_cell.length_b   1.000
_cell.length_c   1.000
_cell.angle_alpha   90.00
_cell.angle_beta   90.00
_cell.angle_gamma   90.00
#
_symmetry.space_group_name_H-M   'P 1'
#
loop_
_entity.id
_entity.type
_entity.pdbx_description
1 polymer ?
#
loop_
_entity_poly.entity_id
_entity_poly.type
_entity_poly.pdbx_seq_one_letter_code
_entity_poly.pdbx_strand_id
1 'polypeptide(L)'
;MKHDGEAAGRSQDPRVLAYLLGELGPEERAAIEEALANGDEELSAELRALEAFLPTLQGTLGLESEAESGAESGGGERELSEAARGSILEAASAARGRTKSHWPALLAAVVLSLACIGAWMLVDRRPAYDGGTAYDIGGSSGGAPERRWFLGPRYSDEMIIKNRDQVRSPSSALESMGYLGSAEDLGSSEDLDPSFAAIAEGDFILTANDARSTFAIDVDTASYALTRSRIRSGRFPRPDEIRVEEFINYFSYGDEPPAPGTEHPLALTTQVAAAPWNPEHRLVRIGVAARRIEFQERRPANLVFLVDVSGSMASADKLPLVVRALGILTESLAPDDRIAIVVYASREGLALESTPVAAREAILQALDSLRSGGSTDGGKGIQLAYRIARSNFVEDGINRVILCTDGDFNVGVRSVPALAELIAEEASSGIDLTVLGFGSGSFRDDLMEGLSNRGNGNFAYIDSELEARKVLATEVGGTLVTVARDTKIQVEWDPALVHSFRQIGYENRQLAHADFEDDRVDAGEVGAGHVVTALYEIVPVPGASLSSAEAIGEVRVRYQPPSGGASRLLTAPVRDGGATFDEGPEALRFGASAAAFGMVLRGSEHVGDATLSDVRRWALESLGGDPGGLRNAFVELVERAEALEGR
;
A
#
# COMPACT_ATOMS: atom_id res chain seq x y z
N MET A 1 58.13 22.88 -10.76
CA MET A 1 58.08 21.75 -11.73
C MET A 1 57.25 20.67 -11.06
N LYS A 2 55.92 20.68 -11.31
CA LYS A 2 55.21 19.95 -12.38
C LYS A 2 55.12 18.43 -12.09
N HIS A 3 53.95 17.98 -11.66
CA HIS A 3 53.08 17.20 -12.54
C HIS A 3 51.64 17.16 -12.00
N ASP A 4 50.78 17.89 -12.70
CA ASP A 4 49.32 17.71 -12.69
C ASP A 4 48.96 16.39 -13.37
N GLY A 5 47.99 15.67 -12.82
CA GLY A 5 47.31 14.54 -13.45
C GLY A 5 45.82 14.87 -13.52
N GLU A 6 45.43 15.61 -14.57
CA GLU A 6 44.05 15.93 -14.92
C GLU A 6 43.25 14.67 -15.29
N ALA A 7 41.96 14.71 -14.93
CA ALA A 7 40.95 13.73 -15.25
C ALA A 7 40.80 13.50 -16.77
N ALA A 8 40.82 12.24 -17.21
CA ALA A 8 40.37 11.85 -18.53
C ALA A 8 38.82 11.88 -18.55
N GLY A 9 38.27 12.98 -19.04
CA GLY A 9 36.84 13.12 -19.33
C GLY A 9 36.48 12.30 -20.56
N ARG A 10 35.42 11.48 -20.45
CA ARG A 10 34.73 10.85 -21.58
C ARG A 10 34.23 11.97 -22.51
N SER A 11 34.75 12.03 -23.73
CA SER A 11 34.29 12.96 -24.74
C SER A 11 33.02 12.41 -25.39
N GLN A 12 31.85 12.83 -24.92
CA GLN A 12 30.57 12.45 -25.52
C GLN A 12 30.24 13.40 -26.68
N ASP A 13 30.43 12.94 -27.92
CA ASP A 13 30.17 13.76 -29.10
C ASP A 13 28.68 13.62 -29.52
N PRO A 14 27.86 14.68 -29.38
CA PRO A 14 26.43 14.62 -29.71
C PRO A 14 26.17 14.32 -31.19
N ARG A 15 27.19 14.45 -32.06
CA ARG A 15 27.07 14.11 -33.48
C ARG A 15 26.96 12.60 -33.71
N VAL A 16 27.38 11.75 -32.76
CA VAL A 16 27.31 10.28 -32.89
C VAL A 16 25.87 9.77 -32.93
N LEU A 17 24.99 10.32 -32.09
CA LEU A 17 23.57 9.98 -32.11
C LEU A 17 22.89 10.50 -33.38
N ALA A 18 23.24 11.72 -33.82
CA ALA A 18 22.75 12.28 -35.08
C ALA A 18 23.23 11.46 -36.30
N TYR A 19 24.44 10.90 -36.24
CA TYR A 19 24.97 9.98 -37.25
C TYR A 19 24.15 8.69 -37.33
N LEU A 20 23.80 8.08 -36.18
CA LEU A 20 22.99 6.85 -36.12
C LEU A 20 21.54 7.05 -36.58
N LEU A 21 20.98 8.24 -36.35
CA LEU A 21 19.63 8.60 -36.79
C LEU A 21 19.57 9.07 -38.24
N GLY A 22 20.72 9.24 -38.92
CA GLY A 22 20.78 9.70 -40.30
C GLY A 22 20.55 11.21 -40.48
N GLU A 23 20.67 12.00 -39.41
CA GLU A 23 20.31 13.42 -39.33
C GLU A 23 21.51 14.37 -39.60
N LEU A 24 22.71 13.83 -39.83
CA LEU A 24 23.91 14.63 -40.12
C LEU A 24 24.01 15.02 -41.60
N GLY A 25 24.50 16.25 -41.84
CA GLY A 25 24.86 16.70 -43.17
C GLY A 25 26.02 15.90 -43.79
N PRO A 26 26.19 15.89 -45.12
CA PRO A 26 27.18 15.05 -45.81
C PRO A 26 28.63 15.27 -45.35
N GLU A 27 29.00 16.51 -45.03
CA GLU A 27 30.36 16.85 -44.56
C GLU A 27 30.62 16.37 -43.13
N GLU A 28 29.65 16.49 -42.23
CA GLU A 28 29.77 16.06 -40.84
C GLU A 28 29.74 14.54 -40.71
N ARG A 29 28.95 13.89 -41.58
CA ARG A 29 28.92 12.44 -41.72
C ARG A 29 30.27 11.89 -42.19
N ALA A 30 30.86 12.50 -43.22
CA ALA A 30 32.18 12.11 -43.72
C ALA A 30 33.28 12.25 -42.65
N ALA A 31 33.21 13.27 -41.79
CA ALA A 31 34.16 13.46 -40.70
C ALA A 31 34.09 12.35 -39.63
N ILE A 32 32.89 11.84 -39.33
CA ILE A 32 32.71 10.72 -38.41
C ILE A 32 33.16 9.40 -39.06
N GLU A 33 32.81 9.18 -40.32
CA GLU A 33 33.24 7.99 -41.07
C GLU A 33 34.78 7.93 -41.20
N GLU A 34 35.43 9.08 -41.44
CA GLU A 34 36.89 9.19 -41.49
C GLU A 34 37.54 8.95 -40.11
N ALA A 35 36.95 9.44 -39.02
CA ALA A 35 37.43 9.18 -37.66
C ALA A 35 37.31 7.69 -37.29
N LEU A 36 36.21 7.02 -37.67
CA LEU A 36 36.04 5.58 -37.51
C LEU A 36 37.03 4.78 -38.37
N ALA A 37 37.25 5.20 -39.62
CA ALA A 37 38.23 4.57 -40.52
C ALA A 37 39.67 4.71 -40.02
N ASN A 38 39.97 5.79 -39.30
CA ASN A 38 41.27 6.04 -38.67
C ASN A 38 41.46 5.33 -37.31
N GLY A 39 40.47 4.52 -36.87
CA GLY A 39 40.59 3.66 -35.71
C GLY A 39 40.31 4.35 -34.36
N ASP A 40 39.44 5.35 -34.32
CA ASP A 40 39.01 5.98 -33.07
C ASP A 40 38.21 4.99 -32.19
N GLU A 41 38.88 4.43 -31.19
CA GLU A 41 38.31 3.42 -30.28
C GLU A 41 37.21 3.99 -29.37
N GLU A 42 37.28 5.27 -29.00
CA GLU A 42 36.30 5.92 -28.11
C GLU A 42 34.99 6.16 -28.86
N LEU A 43 35.09 6.71 -30.08
CA LEU A 43 33.96 6.89 -31.00
C LEU A 43 33.32 5.54 -31.36
N SER A 44 34.12 4.50 -31.61
CA SER A 44 33.65 3.15 -31.92
C SER A 44 32.98 2.44 -30.73
N ALA A 45 33.35 2.78 -29.50
CA ALA A 45 32.71 2.26 -28.29
C ALA A 45 31.37 2.97 -28.02
N GLU A 46 31.31 4.29 -28.24
CA GLU A 46 30.09 5.08 -28.12
C GLU A 46 29.03 4.66 -29.16
N LEU A 47 29.46 4.43 -30.41
CA LEU A 47 28.58 3.95 -31.48
C LEU A 47 27.96 2.58 -31.13
N ARG A 48 28.78 1.64 -30.65
CA ARG A 48 28.30 0.30 -30.24
C ARG A 48 27.33 0.35 -29.05
N ALA A 49 27.58 1.23 -28.10
CA ALA A 49 26.69 1.40 -26.94
C ALA A 49 25.32 1.96 -27.35
N LEU A 50 25.30 2.91 -28.30
CA LEU A 50 24.08 3.50 -28.81
C LEU A 50 23.31 2.56 -29.76
N GLU A 51 24.00 1.81 -30.61
CA GLU A 51 23.39 0.77 -31.46
C GLU A 51 22.69 -0.31 -30.63
N ALA A 52 23.26 -0.71 -29.49
CA ALA A 52 22.64 -1.67 -28.58
C ALA A 52 21.35 -1.13 -27.93
N PHE A 53 21.20 0.19 -27.84
CA PHE A 53 20.05 0.85 -27.21
C PHE A 53 18.96 1.27 -28.21
N LEU A 54 19.30 1.31 -29.51
CA LEU A 54 18.41 1.74 -30.59
C LEU A 54 17.09 0.94 -30.69
N PRO A 55 17.07 -0.40 -30.54
CA PRO A 55 15.83 -1.19 -30.61
C PRO A 55 14.85 -0.83 -29.48
N THR A 56 15.37 -0.55 -28.28
CA THR A 56 14.58 -0.15 -27.11
C THR A 56 13.95 1.23 -27.32
N LEU A 57 14.69 2.16 -27.91
CA LEU A 57 14.19 3.50 -28.27
C LEU A 57 13.12 3.44 -29.37
N GLN A 58 13.34 2.64 -30.42
CA GLN A 58 12.38 2.45 -31.52
C GLN A 58 11.07 1.83 -31.01
N GLY A 59 11.15 0.83 -30.12
CA GLY A 59 9.98 0.22 -29.48
C GLY A 59 9.21 1.16 -28.54
N THR A 60 9.90 2.10 -27.90
CA THR A 60 9.28 3.08 -26.98
C THR A 60 8.62 4.25 -27.73
N LEU A 61 9.18 4.64 -28.87
CA LEU A 61 8.68 5.76 -29.69
C LEU A 61 7.67 5.32 -30.77
N GLY A 62 7.38 4.02 -30.89
CA GLY A 62 6.47 3.49 -31.91
C GLY A 62 6.95 3.72 -33.34
N LEU A 63 8.26 3.86 -33.54
CA LEU A 63 8.90 3.99 -34.84
C LEU A 63 9.35 2.59 -35.27
N GLU A 64 8.44 1.79 -35.82
CA GLU A 64 8.83 0.55 -36.51
C GLU A 64 9.53 0.91 -37.83
N SER A 65 10.70 0.31 -38.08
CA SER A 65 11.35 0.41 -39.38
C SER A 65 10.61 -0.48 -40.38
N GLU A 66 10.09 0.11 -41.47
CA GLU A 66 9.73 -0.66 -42.66
C GLU A 66 11.01 -1.21 -43.30
N ALA A 67 11.40 -2.41 -42.90
CA ALA A 67 12.39 -3.21 -43.60
C ALA A 67 11.92 -4.67 -43.64
N GLU A 68 10.90 -4.92 -44.46
CA GLU A 68 10.69 -6.12 -45.29
C GLU A 68 9.20 -6.26 -45.69
N SER A 69 8.72 -5.42 -46.61
CA SER A 69 7.80 -5.87 -47.66
C SER A 69 7.76 -4.82 -48.77
N GLY A 70 8.10 -5.20 -50.00
CA GLY A 70 8.01 -4.30 -51.14
C GLY A 70 6.58 -4.18 -51.64
N ALA A 71 6.04 -2.96 -51.68
CA ALA A 71 5.22 -2.43 -52.78
C ALA A 71 4.75 -0.99 -52.46
N GLU A 72 5.32 -0.04 -53.22
CA GLU A 72 4.86 1.33 -53.55
C GLU A 72 3.64 1.93 -52.82
N SER A 73 3.83 3.03 -52.07
CA SER A 73 3.29 4.35 -52.46
C SER A 73 3.62 5.48 -51.46
N GLY A 74 4.10 6.61 -51.99
CA GLY A 74 3.81 7.97 -51.49
C GLY A 74 4.73 8.55 -50.41
N GLY A 75 5.76 9.29 -50.83
CA GLY A 75 6.66 10.04 -49.95
C GLY A 75 6.00 11.19 -49.18
N GLY A 76 6.58 11.49 -48.02
CA GLY A 76 6.33 12.67 -47.21
C GLY A 76 7.38 12.78 -46.10
N GLU A 77 8.53 13.39 -46.41
CA GLU A 77 9.51 13.83 -45.40
C GLU A 77 8.84 14.83 -44.45
N ARG A 78 8.88 14.54 -43.14
CA ARG A 78 8.42 15.47 -42.09
C ARG A 78 9.62 16.17 -41.48
N GLU A 79 9.97 17.35 -41.99
CA GLU A 79 10.90 18.26 -41.31
C GLU A 79 10.27 18.84 -40.03
N LEU A 80 11.04 18.85 -38.93
CA LEU A 80 10.72 19.54 -37.68
C LEU A 80 10.72 21.07 -37.86
N SER A 81 9.72 21.77 -37.32
CA SER A 81 9.59 23.23 -37.49
C SER A 81 10.70 24.02 -36.78
N GLU A 82 11.03 25.21 -37.30
CA GLU A 82 12.05 26.11 -36.73
C GLU A 82 11.82 26.47 -35.24
N ALA A 83 10.56 26.47 -34.79
CA ALA A 83 10.22 26.72 -33.39
C ALA A 83 10.63 25.57 -32.45
N ALA A 84 10.57 24.32 -32.94
CA ALA A 84 11.07 23.15 -32.21
C ALA A 84 12.60 23.16 -32.15
N ARG A 85 13.27 23.55 -33.24
CA ARG A 85 14.73 23.72 -33.29
C ARG A 85 15.22 24.76 -32.26
N GLY A 86 14.53 25.89 -32.13
CA GLY A 86 14.87 26.94 -31.16
C GLY A 86 14.72 26.49 -29.70
N SER A 87 13.62 25.81 -29.38
CA SER A 87 13.32 25.36 -28.01
C SER A 87 14.29 24.28 -27.52
N ILE A 88 14.75 23.41 -28.42
CA ILE A 88 15.74 22.35 -28.11
C ILE A 88 17.12 22.96 -27.85
N LEU A 89 17.53 23.96 -28.64
CA LEU A 89 18.80 24.66 -28.44
C LEU A 89 18.83 25.47 -27.14
N GLU A 90 17.71 26.07 -26.74
CA GLU A 90 17.58 26.82 -25.49
C GLU A 90 17.66 25.89 -24.27
N ALA A 91 16.97 24.75 -24.31
CA ALA A 91 17.02 23.71 -23.28
C ALA A 91 18.41 23.07 -23.13
N ALA A 92 19.11 22.81 -24.26
CA ALA A 92 20.48 22.31 -24.25
C ALA A 92 21.47 23.34 -23.66
N SER A 93 21.23 24.63 -23.85
CA SER A 93 22.06 25.69 -23.28
C SER A 93 21.86 25.86 -21.76
N ALA A 94 20.62 25.70 -21.27
CA ALA A 94 20.26 25.82 -19.87
C ALA A 94 20.84 24.68 -19.01
N ALA A 95 21.00 23.49 -19.60
CA ALA A 95 21.61 22.34 -18.94
C ALA A 95 23.13 22.45 -18.73
N ARG A 96 23.82 23.32 -19.46
CA ARG A 96 25.29 23.45 -19.43
C ARG A 96 25.82 23.99 -18.09
N GLY A 97 24.95 24.54 -17.23
CA GLY A 97 25.34 25.21 -15.98
C GLY A 97 25.26 24.36 -14.71
N ARG A 98 24.74 23.13 -14.74
CA ARG A 98 24.52 22.34 -13.52
C ARG A 98 24.96 20.88 -13.71
N THR A 99 25.99 20.53 -12.94
CA THR A 99 26.49 19.18 -12.56
C THR A 99 27.12 18.28 -13.65
N LYS A 100 28.37 17.87 -13.39
CA LYS A 100 29.27 17.10 -14.28
C LYS A 100 29.05 15.56 -14.30
N SER A 101 27.87 15.01 -14.01
CA SER A 101 27.77 13.54 -13.78
C SER A 101 26.60 12.76 -14.38
N HIS A 102 25.48 13.36 -14.82
CA HIS A 102 24.29 12.55 -15.18
C HIS A 102 23.51 13.06 -16.42
N TRP A 103 24.21 13.43 -17.49
CA TRP A 103 23.56 13.90 -18.73
C TRP A 103 22.69 12.86 -19.47
N PRO A 104 22.99 11.53 -19.50
CA PRO A 104 22.15 10.56 -20.22
C PRO A 104 20.75 10.42 -19.64
N ALA A 105 20.62 10.47 -18.30
CA ALA A 105 19.32 10.42 -17.62
C ALA A 105 18.52 11.71 -17.85
N LEU A 106 19.20 12.86 -17.94
CA LEU A 106 18.59 14.15 -18.25
C LEU A 106 18.15 14.24 -19.71
N LEU A 107 18.95 13.73 -20.66
CA LEU A 107 18.57 13.67 -22.07
C LEU A 107 17.39 12.72 -22.29
N ALA A 108 17.39 11.55 -21.64
CA ALA A 108 16.26 10.63 -21.65
C ALA A 108 15.00 11.28 -21.07
N ALA A 109 15.11 12.00 -19.95
CA ALA A 109 13.99 12.74 -19.35
C ALA A 109 13.49 13.87 -20.24
N VAL A 110 14.39 14.59 -20.94
CA VAL A 110 14.01 15.66 -21.88
C VAL A 110 13.36 15.09 -23.14
N VAL A 111 13.86 13.98 -23.68
CA VAL A 111 13.26 13.29 -24.84
C VAL A 111 11.89 12.71 -24.48
N LEU A 112 11.73 12.11 -23.28
CA LEU A 112 10.43 11.67 -22.75
C LEU A 112 9.46 12.84 -22.55
N SER A 113 9.95 13.98 -22.04
CA SER A 113 9.13 15.18 -21.86
C SER A 113 8.69 15.79 -23.19
N LEU A 114 9.58 15.82 -24.19
CA LEU A 114 9.27 16.30 -25.55
C LEU A 114 8.33 15.34 -26.30
N ALA A 115 8.45 14.02 -26.09
CA ALA A 115 7.52 13.02 -26.61
C ALA A 115 6.11 13.18 -26.01
N CYS A 116 6.03 13.48 -24.71
CA CYS A 116 4.76 13.82 -24.05
C CYS A 116 4.13 15.12 -24.57
N ILE A 117 4.93 16.15 -24.83
CA ILE A 117 4.44 17.43 -25.40
C ILE A 117 4.00 17.25 -26.87
N GLY A 118 4.74 16.46 -27.65
CA GLY A 118 4.37 16.11 -29.03
C GLY A 118 3.06 15.31 -29.10
N ALA A 119 2.89 14.34 -28.20
CA ALA A 119 1.66 13.57 -28.07
C ALA A 119 0.46 14.46 -27.64
N TRP A 120 0.69 15.43 -26.75
CA TRP A 120 -0.34 16.39 -26.33
C TRP A 120 -0.79 17.32 -27.48
N MET A 121 0.14 17.80 -28.33
CA MET A 121 -0.19 18.63 -29.50
C MET A 121 -0.91 17.85 -30.63
N LEU A 122 -0.75 16.53 -30.69
CA LEU A 122 -1.45 15.66 -31.65
C LEU A 122 -2.90 15.34 -31.26
N VAL A 123 -3.26 15.50 -29.98
CA VAL A 123 -4.62 15.26 -29.47
C VAL A 123 -5.53 16.48 -29.64
N ASP A 124 -4.99 17.70 -29.68
CA ASP A 124 -5.78 18.95 -29.68
C ASP A 124 -6.26 19.42 -31.07
N ARG A 125 -6.28 18.54 -32.07
CA ARG A 125 -6.86 18.84 -33.40
C ARG A 125 -7.85 17.77 -33.83
N ARG A 126 -9.12 17.94 -33.41
CA ARG A 126 -10.29 17.42 -34.16
C ARG A 126 -11.36 18.51 -34.35
N PRO A 127 -12.11 18.45 -35.47
CA PRO A 127 -12.84 19.59 -36.02
C PRO A 127 -14.19 19.81 -35.34
N ALA A 128 -14.62 21.07 -35.32
CA ALA A 128 -15.96 21.48 -34.95
C ALA A 128 -17.02 20.79 -35.84
N TYR A 129 -18.03 20.18 -35.22
CA TYR A 129 -19.28 19.81 -35.88
C TYR A 129 -20.45 20.51 -35.19
N ASP A 130 -21.09 21.36 -35.98
CA ASP A 130 -22.32 22.12 -35.74
C ASP A 130 -23.54 21.22 -36.04
N GLY A 131 -24.67 21.45 -35.36
CA GLY A 131 -25.90 20.71 -35.62
C GLY A 131 -26.88 20.65 -34.46
N GLY A 132 -27.52 21.78 -34.15
CA GLY A 132 -28.68 21.81 -33.28
C GLY A 132 -29.95 21.30 -33.97
N THR A 133 -30.84 20.69 -33.20
CA THR A 133 -32.30 20.83 -33.35
C THR A 133 -32.95 20.70 -31.97
N ALA A 134 -33.61 21.77 -31.55
CA ALA A 134 -34.54 21.81 -30.43
C ALA A 134 -35.93 21.30 -30.86
N TYR A 135 -36.72 20.78 -29.93
CA TYR A 135 -38.13 21.15 -29.71
C TYR A 135 -38.63 20.63 -28.36
N ASP A 136 -39.73 21.23 -27.90
CA ASP A 136 -40.08 21.60 -26.53
C ASP A 136 -41.46 21.04 -26.12
N ILE A 137 -41.67 20.90 -24.80
CA ILE A 137 -42.88 20.67 -23.93
C ILE A 137 -44.11 19.88 -24.41
N GLY A 138 -44.57 18.96 -23.55
CA GLY A 138 -46.01 18.66 -23.39
C GLY A 138 -46.31 17.55 -22.37
N GLY A 139 -46.89 17.91 -21.21
CA GLY A 139 -47.39 16.94 -20.22
C GLY A 139 -48.84 16.49 -20.46
N SER A 140 -49.20 15.29 -20.01
CA SER A 140 -50.43 15.01 -19.24
C SER A 140 -50.52 13.55 -18.75
N SER A 141 -51.00 13.42 -17.51
CA SER A 141 -51.73 12.33 -16.83
C SER A 141 -51.93 10.93 -17.44
N GLY A 142 -51.63 9.90 -16.61
CA GLY A 142 -52.60 8.88 -16.17
C GLY A 142 -52.71 7.55 -16.95
N GLY A 143 -52.47 6.42 -16.27
CA GLY A 143 -52.96 5.09 -16.69
C GLY A 143 -52.03 3.90 -16.36
N ALA A 144 -52.54 2.92 -15.60
CA ALA A 144 -51.88 1.71 -15.11
C ALA A 144 -51.55 0.65 -16.21
N PRO A 145 -50.75 -0.41 -15.92
CA PRO A 145 -50.06 -1.20 -16.95
C PRO A 145 -50.78 -2.50 -17.35
N GLU A 146 -50.72 -2.86 -18.63
CA GLU A 146 -51.02 -4.21 -19.12
C GLU A 146 -49.74 -4.96 -19.53
N ARG A 147 -49.68 -6.22 -19.11
CA ARG A 147 -48.64 -7.21 -19.40
C ARG A 147 -48.71 -7.64 -20.87
N ARG A 148 -47.56 -7.79 -21.53
CA ARG A 148 -47.47 -8.63 -22.74
C ARG A 148 -46.17 -9.41 -22.78
N TRP A 149 -46.31 -10.73 -22.70
CA TRP A 149 -45.27 -11.72 -22.97
C TRP A 149 -44.97 -11.74 -24.47
N PHE A 150 -43.68 -11.81 -24.83
CA PHE A 150 -43.24 -12.17 -26.18
C PHE A 150 -42.25 -13.33 -26.12
N LEU A 151 -42.50 -14.33 -26.96
CA LEU A 151 -41.79 -15.59 -27.13
C LEU A 151 -41.15 -15.60 -28.52
N GLY A 152 -39.85 -15.91 -28.58
CA GLY A 152 -39.14 -16.54 -29.72
C GLY A 152 -38.51 -15.62 -30.79
N PRO A 153 -37.54 -16.12 -31.60
CA PRO A 153 -37.29 -17.54 -31.88
C PRO A 153 -35.85 -18.05 -31.65
N ARG A 154 -35.77 -19.39 -31.50
CA ARG A 154 -34.55 -20.21 -31.62
C ARG A 154 -34.15 -20.33 -33.11
N TYR A 155 -32.85 -20.40 -33.38
CA TYR A 155 -32.31 -21.04 -34.58
C TYR A 155 -31.07 -21.87 -34.23
N SER A 156 -30.87 -22.87 -35.07
CA SER A 156 -30.26 -24.19 -34.88
C SER A 156 -28.78 -24.30 -35.23
N ASP A 157 -28.15 -25.33 -34.67
CA ASP A 157 -26.86 -25.89 -35.05
C ASP A 157 -26.82 -26.48 -36.48
N GLU A 158 -25.56 -26.62 -36.95
CA GLU A 158 -25.03 -27.40 -38.08
C GLU A 158 -24.99 -26.78 -39.49
N MET A 159 -23.77 -26.36 -39.93
CA MET A 159 -23.09 -27.00 -41.07
C MET A 159 -21.57 -26.71 -41.14
N ILE A 160 -20.80 -27.75 -40.83
CA ILE A 160 -19.70 -28.36 -41.60
C ILE A 160 -18.40 -27.59 -41.92
N ILE A 161 -17.34 -28.16 -41.33
CA ILE A 161 -15.88 -28.05 -41.52
C ILE A 161 -15.39 -28.34 -42.95
N LYS A 162 -14.36 -27.61 -43.41
CA LYS A 162 -13.22 -28.17 -44.19
C LYS A 162 -11.96 -27.28 -44.15
N ASN A 163 -10.87 -27.89 -43.63
CA ASN A 163 -9.43 -27.57 -43.70
C ASN A 163 -8.96 -26.24 -43.09
N ARG A 164 -8.21 -26.17 -41.97
CA ARG A 164 -7.02 -26.92 -41.48
C ARG A 164 -5.75 -26.68 -42.33
N ASP A 165 -4.72 -26.22 -41.60
CA ASP A 165 -3.33 -25.93 -41.95
C ASP A 165 -3.03 -24.53 -42.52
N GLN A 166 -2.78 -23.58 -41.60
CA GLN A 166 -1.51 -22.84 -41.50
C GLN A 166 -1.53 -21.90 -40.27
N VAL A 167 -1.22 -22.48 -39.10
CA VAL A 167 -0.70 -21.75 -37.94
C VAL A 167 0.77 -22.10 -37.85
N ARG A 168 1.65 -21.09 -37.89
CA ARG A 168 3.00 -21.16 -37.33
C ARG A 168 3.11 -20.01 -36.33
N SER A 169 3.12 -20.37 -35.05
CA SER A 169 3.76 -19.56 -34.02
C SER A 169 5.28 -19.67 -34.15
N PRO A 170 6.01 -18.71 -33.60
CA PRO A 170 7.26 -19.02 -32.90
C PRO A 170 7.13 -18.62 -31.44
N SER A 171 6.84 -19.62 -30.60
CA SER A 171 7.37 -19.66 -29.23
C SER A 171 8.80 -20.18 -29.34
N SER A 172 9.79 -19.34 -29.06
CA SER A 172 11.17 -19.77 -28.87
C SER A 172 11.87 -18.82 -27.91
N ALA A 173 11.51 -18.92 -26.62
CA ALA A 173 12.34 -18.38 -25.53
C ALA A 173 12.06 -19.02 -24.15
N LEU A 174 11.36 -20.17 -24.06
CA LEU A 174 11.04 -20.83 -22.78
C LEU A 174 11.32 -22.34 -22.77
N GLU A 175 12.21 -22.83 -23.64
CA GLU A 175 12.67 -24.24 -23.66
C GLU A 175 14.11 -24.42 -23.15
N SER A 176 14.52 -23.64 -22.16
CA SER A 176 15.79 -23.89 -21.45
C SER A 176 15.61 -23.81 -19.94
N MET A 177 14.79 -24.71 -19.38
CA MET A 177 14.94 -25.24 -18.01
C MET A 177 13.95 -26.40 -17.87
N GLY A 178 14.44 -27.61 -18.12
CA GLY A 178 13.64 -28.83 -18.06
C GLY A 178 13.29 -29.19 -16.64
N TYR A 179 12.00 -29.19 -16.31
CA TYR A 179 11.38 -30.08 -15.33
C TYR A 179 9.89 -30.20 -15.69
N LEU A 180 9.56 -31.21 -16.51
CA LEU A 180 8.18 -31.58 -16.85
C LEU A 180 7.72 -32.68 -15.88
N GLY A 181 6.87 -32.31 -14.94
CA GLY A 181 5.86 -33.19 -14.33
C GLY A 181 4.48 -32.79 -14.90
N SER A 182 3.81 -33.76 -15.51
CA SER A 182 2.48 -33.77 -16.16
C SER A 182 1.51 -32.61 -15.93
N ALA A 183 1.07 -32.00 -17.04
CA ALA A 183 -0.01 -31.03 -17.15
C ALA A 183 -1.41 -31.70 -17.14
N GLU A 184 -1.85 -32.20 -15.99
CA GLU A 184 -3.25 -32.59 -15.75
C GLU A 184 -3.87 -31.94 -14.50
N ASP A 185 -3.20 -30.96 -13.87
CA ASP A 185 -3.65 -30.35 -12.60
C ASP A 185 -3.78 -28.82 -12.67
N LEU A 186 -4.29 -28.29 -13.79
CA LEU A 186 -4.66 -26.87 -13.89
C LEU A 186 -6.15 -26.72 -13.60
N GLY A 187 -6.45 -26.52 -12.32
CA GLY A 187 -7.70 -25.93 -11.85
C GLY A 187 -7.98 -24.59 -12.54
N SER A 188 -9.26 -24.26 -12.61
CA SER A 188 -9.84 -23.06 -13.21
C SER A 188 -9.03 -21.78 -12.96
N SER A 189 -8.91 -20.95 -14.00
CA SER A 189 -8.28 -19.63 -13.99
C SER A 189 -9.03 -18.56 -13.17
N GLU A 190 -9.65 -18.93 -12.05
CA GLU A 190 -10.27 -18.03 -11.05
C GLU A 190 -9.32 -17.74 -9.86
N ASP A 191 -8.12 -18.31 -9.81
CA ASP A 191 -7.35 -18.45 -8.57
C ASP A 191 -6.20 -17.45 -8.33
N LEU A 192 -5.94 -16.48 -9.19
CA LEU A 192 -4.94 -15.44 -8.92
C LEU A 192 -5.64 -14.16 -8.47
N ASP A 193 -5.70 -13.93 -7.15
CA ASP A 193 -5.91 -12.60 -6.58
C ASP A 193 -4.54 -11.91 -6.53
N PRO A 194 -4.27 -10.91 -7.39
CA PRO A 194 -2.96 -10.26 -7.47
C PRO A 194 -2.68 -9.29 -6.31
N SER A 195 -3.55 -9.24 -5.28
CA SER A 195 -3.49 -8.27 -4.17
C SER A 195 -2.55 -8.62 -3.01
N PHE A 196 -1.89 -9.79 -3.05
CA PHE A 196 -0.85 -10.14 -2.11
C PHE A 196 0.40 -10.55 -2.88
N ALA A 197 1.42 -9.68 -2.90
CA ALA A 197 2.73 -10.08 -3.35
C ALA A 197 3.28 -11.18 -2.43
N ALA A 198 3.97 -12.18 -2.99
CA ALA A 198 4.58 -13.24 -2.19
C ALA A 198 5.54 -12.63 -1.15
N ILE A 199 5.22 -12.79 0.14
CA ILE A 199 6.04 -12.30 1.24
C ILE A 199 7.12 -13.34 1.49
N ALA A 200 8.38 -12.96 1.33
CA ALA A 200 9.53 -13.77 1.75
C ALA A 200 9.75 -13.55 3.26
N GLU A 201 9.62 -14.60 4.06
CA GLU A 201 9.87 -14.52 5.51
C GLU A 201 11.34 -14.19 5.78
N GLY A 202 11.59 -13.30 6.74
CA GLY A 202 12.96 -12.92 7.12
C GLY A 202 13.69 -14.05 7.87
N ASP A 203 14.94 -14.28 7.50
CA ASP A 203 15.83 -15.24 8.17
C ASP A 203 16.63 -14.61 9.33
N PHE A 204 17.32 -15.47 10.08
CA PHE A 204 18.24 -15.02 11.12
C PHE A 204 19.43 -14.24 10.56
N ILE A 205 19.64 -13.05 11.10
CA ILE A 205 20.79 -12.18 10.81
C ILE A 205 21.85 -12.40 11.89
N LEU A 206 23.07 -12.70 11.48
CA LEU A 206 24.23 -12.76 12.36
C LEU A 206 24.59 -11.35 12.83
N THR A 207 24.63 -11.13 14.15
CA THR A 207 24.97 -9.82 14.74
C THR A 207 26.38 -9.35 14.40
N ALA A 208 27.29 -10.29 14.11
CA ALA A 208 28.63 -10.00 13.62
C ALA A 208 28.65 -9.35 12.23
N ASN A 209 27.59 -9.56 11.42
CA ASN A 209 27.45 -8.96 10.10
C ASN A 209 26.66 -7.65 10.17
N ASP A 210 25.48 -7.70 10.77
CA ASP A 210 24.68 -6.52 11.10
C ASP A 210 23.95 -6.77 12.41
N ALA A 211 24.14 -5.87 13.36
CA ALA A 211 23.52 -5.95 14.68
C ALA A 211 22.20 -5.16 14.76
N ARG A 212 21.80 -4.49 13.68
CA ARG A 212 20.66 -3.57 13.67
C ARG A 212 19.48 -4.12 12.89
N SER A 213 18.29 -3.74 13.33
CA SER A 213 17.03 -3.88 12.59
C SER A 213 16.36 -2.50 12.59
N THR A 214 15.85 -2.03 11.45
CA THR A 214 15.21 -0.72 11.34
C THR A 214 13.95 -0.82 10.51
N PHE A 215 12.85 -0.32 11.04
CA PHE A 215 11.53 -0.45 10.44
C PHE A 215 10.62 0.72 10.81
N ALA A 216 9.61 0.94 9.97
CA ALA A 216 8.53 1.89 10.20
C ALA A 216 7.58 1.38 11.29
N ILE A 217 7.00 2.28 12.09
CA ILE A 217 6.06 1.88 13.17
C ILE A 217 4.68 1.47 12.62
N ASP A 218 4.37 1.82 11.39
CA ASP A 218 3.04 1.66 10.80
C ASP A 218 2.67 0.17 10.65
N VAL A 219 1.51 -0.21 11.19
CA VAL A 219 1.00 -1.58 11.15
C VAL A 219 -0.52 -1.60 10.96
N ASP A 220 -0.95 -2.34 9.94
CA ASP A 220 -2.36 -2.62 9.66
C ASP A 220 -2.85 -3.84 10.44
N THR A 221 -4.16 -4.10 10.40
CA THR A 221 -4.74 -5.31 11.02
C THR A 221 -5.69 -6.09 10.09
N ALA A 222 -5.65 -5.77 8.80
CA ALA A 222 -6.54 -6.30 7.77
C ALA A 222 -6.31 -7.80 7.53
N SER A 223 -5.06 -8.26 7.48
CA SER A 223 -4.67 -9.66 7.26
C SER A 223 -5.29 -10.59 8.31
N TYR A 224 -5.28 -10.18 9.59
CA TYR A 224 -5.94 -10.94 10.66
C TYR A 224 -7.47 -10.99 10.47
N ALA A 225 -8.10 -9.86 10.17
CA ALA A 225 -9.54 -9.79 10.01
C ALA A 225 -10.03 -10.58 8.77
N LEU A 226 -9.28 -10.55 7.66
CA LEU A 226 -9.53 -11.37 6.47
C LEU A 226 -9.37 -12.87 6.78
N THR A 227 -8.28 -13.25 7.46
CA THR A 227 -8.05 -14.63 7.91
C THR A 227 -9.19 -15.13 8.79
N ARG A 228 -9.61 -14.30 9.74
CA ARG A 228 -10.75 -14.60 10.61
C ARG A 228 -12.03 -14.82 9.81
N SER A 229 -12.30 -13.95 8.85
CA SER A 229 -13.47 -14.05 7.97
C SER A 229 -13.46 -15.36 7.17
N ARG A 230 -12.31 -15.73 6.58
CA ARG A 230 -12.13 -16.99 5.84
C ARG A 230 -12.40 -18.22 6.71
N ILE A 231 -11.74 -18.31 7.86
CA ILE A 231 -11.91 -19.45 8.79
C ILE A 231 -13.37 -19.53 9.26
N ARG A 232 -14.00 -18.39 9.56
CA ARG A 232 -15.44 -18.37 9.93
C ARG A 232 -16.36 -18.84 8.81
N SER A 233 -15.99 -18.61 7.55
CA SER A 233 -16.70 -19.11 6.37
C SER A 233 -16.38 -20.57 6.02
N GLY A 234 -15.53 -21.23 6.81
CA GLY A 234 -15.14 -22.63 6.59
C GLY A 234 -14.07 -22.82 5.51
N ARG A 235 -13.29 -21.76 5.21
CA ARG A 235 -12.18 -21.81 4.26
C ARG A 235 -10.85 -21.56 5.00
N PHE A 236 -9.81 -22.29 4.62
CA PHE A 236 -8.46 -22.03 5.12
C PHE A 236 -7.88 -20.79 4.40
N PRO A 237 -7.15 -19.90 5.10
CA PRO A 237 -6.47 -18.76 4.46
C PRO A 237 -5.32 -19.24 3.57
N ARG A 238 -4.94 -18.41 2.60
CA ARG A 238 -3.74 -18.71 1.79
C ARG A 238 -2.49 -18.19 2.51
N PRO A 239 -1.33 -18.87 2.41
CA PRO A 239 -0.10 -18.42 3.07
C PRO A 239 0.36 -17.00 2.73
N ASP A 240 0.16 -16.57 1.49
CA ASP A 240 0.52 -15.25 0.97
C ASP A 240 -0.35 -14.11 1.52
N GLU A 241 -1.53 -14.43 2.09
CA GLU A 241 -2.43 -13.45 2.71
C GLU A 241 -2.07 -13.13 4.17
N ILE A 242 -1.08 -13.84 4.74
CA ILE A 242 -0.79 -13.80 6.18
C ILE A 242 0.43 -12.91 6.45
N ARG A 243 0.16 -11.73 7.00
CA ARG A 243 1.15 -10.79 7.54
C ARG A 243 1.18 -10.96 9.06
N VAL A 244 2.24 -11.60 9.58
CA VAL A 244 2.29 -12.06 10.99
C VAL A 244 2.28 -10.89 11.97
N GLU A 245 2.88 -9.76 11.60
CA GLU A 245 2.86 -8.52 12.37
C GLU A 245 1.44 -8.00 12.61
N GLU A 246 0.52 -8.19 11.66
CA GLU A 246 -0.87 -7.73 11.79
C GLU A 246 -1.66 -8.59 12.78
N PHE A 247 -1.30 -9.87 12.91
CA PHE A 247 -1.87 -10.77 13.92
C PHE A 247 -1.40 -10.36 15.31
N ILE A 248 -0.11 -10.00 15.44
CA ILE A 248 0.46 -9.49 16.68
C ILE A 248 -0.22 -8.17 17.06
N ASN A 249 -0.36 -7.23 16.12
CA ASN A 249 -0.87 -5.88 16.40
C ASN A 249 -2.40 -5.77 16.45
N TYR A 250 -3.12 -6.85 16.11
CA TYR A 250 -4.58 -6.89 16.28
C TYR A 250 -5.02 -6.76 17.76
N PHE A 251 -4.18 -7.17 18.71
CA PHE A 251 -4.54 -7.25 20.13
C PHE A 251 -3.86 -6.18 20.98
N SER A 252 -4.56 -5.73 22.02
CA SER A 252 -3.94 -4.95 23.10
C SER A 252 -3.26 -5.87 24.10
N TYR A 253 -2.08 -5.45 24.56
CA TYR A 253 -1.25 -6.17 25.52
C TYR A 253 -1.23 -5.54 26.92
N GLY A 254 -1.95 -4.44 27.11
CA GLY A 254 -1.95 -3.69 28.36
C GLY A 254 -0.66 -2.90 28.60
N ASP A 255 0.07 -2.52 27.55
CA ASP A 255 1.20 -1.60 27.72
C ASP A 255 0.73 -0.26 28.26
N GLU A 256 1.41 0.20 29.30
CA GLU A 256 1.07 1.45 29.96
C GLU A 256 1.49 2.64 29.09
N PRO A 257 0.59 3.59 28.80
CA PRO A 257 0.96 4.82 28.13
C PRO A 257 1.91 5.65 29.01
N PRO A 258 2.66 6.60 28.42
CA PRO A 258 3.56 7.45 29.20
C PRO A 258 2.76 8.26 30.24
N ALA A 259 3.30 8.35 31.45
CA ALA A 259 2.68 9.08 32.55
C ALA A 259 2.41 10.55 32.16
N PRO A 260 1.35 11.19 32.69
CA PRO A 260 1.08 12.60 32.42
C PRO A 260 2.27 13.51 32.75
N GLY A 261 2.53 14.50 31.89
CA GLY A 261 3.64 15.45 32.09
C GLY A 261 5.03 14.95 31.68
N THR A 262 5.15 13.73 31.16
CA THR A 262 6.38 13.22 30.54
C THR A 262 6.72 13.99 29.25
N GLU A 263 8.02 14.05 28.94
CA GLU A 263 8.54 14.74 27.75
C GLU A 263 8.09 14.07 26.45
N HIS A 264 8.17 12.74 26.39
CA HIS A 264 7.83 11.98 25.21
C HIS A 264 6.34 11.59 25.21
N PRO A 265 5.66 11.62 24.05
CA PRO A 265 4.28 11.13 23.92
C PRO A 265 4.21 9.61 23.75
N LEU A 266 5.35 8.92 23.79
CA LEU A 266 5.48 7.47 23.64
C LEU A 266 6.16 6.88 24.88
N ALA A 267 5.79 5.65 25.23
CA ALA A 267 6.45 4.81 26.23
C ALA A 267 6.91 3.49 25.59
N LEU A 268 8.05 2.98 26.05
CA LEU A 268 8.63 1.72 25.59
C LEU A 268 8.54 0.66 26.69
N THR A 269 8.12 -0.54 26.29
CA THR A 269 8.12 -1.75 27.12
C THR A 269 8.96 -2.82 26.44
N THR A 270 9.89 -3.43 27.16
CA THR A 270 10.68 -4.58 26.68
C THR A 270 10.48 -5.77 27.59
N GLN A 271 10.17 -6.93 27.02
CA GLN A 271 9.97 -8.19 27.75
C GLN A 271 10.75 -9.31 27.06
N VAL A 272 11.31 -10.24 27.84
CA VAL A 272 12.10 -11.36 27.31
C VAL A 272 11.75 -12.64 28.06
N ALA A 273 11.60 -13.73 27.33
CA ALA A 273 11.45 -15.10 27.86
C ALA A 273 11.99 -16.12 26.83
N ALA A 274 12.07 -17.39 27.19
CA ALA A 274 12.34 -18.45 26.22
C ALA A 274 11.26 -18.48 25.11
N ALA A 275 11.65 -18.73 23.86
CA ALA A 275 10.69 -18.87 22.77
C ALA A 275 9.92 -20.20 22.88
N PRO A 276 8.58 -20.21 22.67
CA PRO A 276 7.78 -21.40 22.94
C PRO A 276 7.97 -22.53 21.91
N TRP A 277 8.34 -22.19 20.66
CA TRP A 277 8.67 -23.15 19.61
C TRP A 277 10.15 -23.58 19.62
N ASN A 278 11.02 -22.85 20.32
CA ASN A 278 12.42 -23.22 20.51
C ASN A 278 12.96 -22.69 21.86
N PRO A 279 12.98 -23.50 22.93
CA PRO A 279 13.39 -23.06 24.27
C PRO A 279 14.87 -22.65 24.40
N GLU A 280 15.72 -23.00 23.43
CA GLU A 280 17.12 -22.55 23.42
C GLU A 280 17.25 -21.09 22.94
N HIS A 281 16.24 -20.60 22.23
CA HIS A 281 16.14 -19.22 21.77
C HIS A 281 15.40 -18.36 22.80
N ARG A 282 15.55 -17.04 22.67
CA ARG A 282 14.77 -16.06 23.44
C ARG A 282 13.80 -15.35 22.53
N LEU A 283 12.58 -15.17 23.00
CA LEU A 283 11.60 -14.28 22.41
C LEU A 283 11.66 -12.93 23.13
N VAL A 284 11.84 -11.87 22.37
CA VAL A 284 11.82 -10.50 22.84
C VAL A 284 10.57 -9.81 22.32
N ARG A 285 9.80 -9.21 23.23
CA ARG A 285 8.67 -8.35 22.90
C ARG A 285 9.03 -6.90 23.15
N ILE A 286 8.77 -6.05 22.17
CA ILE A 286 8.89 -4.59 22.25
C ILE A 286 7.51 -4.01 22.06
N GLY A 287 7.00 -3.30 23.07
CA GLY A 287 5.77 -2.52 22.99
C GLY A 287 6.06 -1.02 22.94
N VAL A 288 5.39 -0.30 22.05
CA VAL A 288 5.42 1.16 21.93
C VAL A 288 4.02 1.68 22.18
N ALA A 289 3.79 2.32 23.34
CA ALA A 289 2.48 2.82 23.74
C ALA A 289 2.40 4.34 23.63
N ALA A 290 1.40 4.83 22.91
CA ALA A 290 1.15 6.26 22.75
C ALA A 290 0.31 6.83 23.90
N ARG A 291 0.56 8.10 24.24
CA ARG A 291 -0.25 8.84 25.21
C ARG A 291 -1.72 8.82 24.79
N ARG A 292 -2.60 8.58 25.76
CA ARG A 292 -4.04 8.73 25.59
C ARG A 292 -4.43 10.20 25.73
N ILE A 293 -5.25 10.68 24.81
CA ILE A 293 -5.83 12.02 24.88
C ILE A 293 -7.30 11.87 25.26
N GLU A 294 -7.66 12.46 26.38
CA GLU A 294 -9.03 12.50 26.89
C GLU A 294 -9.95 13.19 25.88
N PHE A 295 -11.21 12.75 25.83
CA PHE A 295 -12.16 13.23 24.84
C PHE A 295 -12.37 14.76 24.87
N GLN A 296 -12.28 15.36 26.07
CA GLN A 296 -12.45 16.80 26.28
C GLN A 296 -11.25 17.65 25.81
N GLU A 297 -10.11 17.03 25.54
CA GLU A 297 -8.90 17.68 25.00
C GLU A 297 -8.80 17.54 23.47
N ARG A 298 -9.79 16.90 22.83
CA ARG A 298 -9.79 16.69 21.38
C ARG A 298 -10.16 17.96 20.63
N ARG A 299 -9.49 18.15 19.49
CA ARG A 299 -9.77 19.22 18.53
C ARG A 299 -11.12 18.93 17.85
N PRO A 300 -11.92 19.95 17.48
CA PRO A 300 -13.18 19.72 16.76
C PRO A 300 -12.96 18.93 15.47
N ALA A 301 -13.87 18.01 15.16
CA ALA A 301 -13.78 17.15 13.99
C ALA A 301 -14.79 17.52 12.90
N ASN A 302 -14.35 17.44 11.65
CA ASN A 302 -15.16 17.51 10.44
C ASN A 302 -14.93 16.23 9.64
N LEU A 303 -15.91 15.32 9.72
CA LEU A 303 -15.85 14.00 9.12
C LEU A 303 -16.81 13.90 7.94
N VAL A 304 -16.30 13.49 6.79
CA VAL A 304 -17.11 13.21 5.60
C VAL A 304 -17.12 11.72 5.33
N PHE A 305 -18.27 11.08 5.54
CA PHE A 305 -18.47 9.67 5.23
C PHE A 305 -18.75 9.53 3.73
N LEU A 306 -17.84 8.88 3.01
CA LEU A 306 -18.00 8.52 1.61
C LEU A 306 -18.43 7.05 1.55
N VAL A 307 -19.71 6.80 1.32
CA VAL A 307 -20.31 5.47 1.46
C VAL A 307 -20.65 4.87 0.10
N ASP A 308 -20.12 3.66 -0.16
CA ASP A 308 -20.55 2.82 -1.26
C ASP A 308 -21.98 2.32 -1.01
N VAL A 309 -22.88 2.64 -1.94
CA VAL A 309 -24.26 2.14 -1.92
C VAL A 309 -24.58 1.31 -3.16
N SER A 310 -23.56 0.72 -3.80
CA SER A 310 -23.76 -0.15 -4.96
C SER A 310 -24.57 -1.41 -4.61
N GLY A 311 -25.04 -2.14 -5.63
CA GLY A 311 -25.82 -3.36 -5.43
C GLY A 311 -25.07 -4.47 -4.66
N SER A 312 -23.74 -4.52 -4.76
CA SER A 312 -22.91 -5.51 -4.05
C SER A 312 -22.85 -5.29 -2.54
N MET A 313 -23.18 -4.07 -2.08
CA MET A 313 -23.22 -3.68 -0.67
C MET A 313 -24.47 -4.16 0.09
N ALA A 314 -25.38 -4.91 -0.55
CA ALA A 314 -26.68 -5.29 0.02
C ALA A 314 -26.61 -6.34 1.16
N SER A 315 -25.52 -7.09 1.29
CA SER A 315 -25.40 -8.16 2.29
C SER A 315 -25.26 -7.62 3.72
N ALA A 316 -25.63 -8.43 4.72
CA ALA A 316 -25.72 -8.00 6.13
C ALA A 316 -24.38 -7.55 6.76
N ASP A 317 -23.28 -8.03 6.20
CA ASP A 317 -21.88 -7.72 6.53
C ASP A 317 -21.32 -6.49 5.77
N LYS A 318 -22.12 -5.82 4.93
CA LYS A 318 -21.72 -4.64 4.13
C LYS A 318 -22.48 -3.37 4.52
N LEU A 319 -23.32 -2.76 3.67
CA LEU A 319 -24.00 -1.50 3.97
C LEU A 319 -24.78 -1.51 5.30
N PRO A 320 -25.51 -2.57 5.67
CA PRO A 320 -26.12 -2.67 6.99
C PRO A 320 -25.09 -2.62 8.14
N LEU A 321 -23.90 -3.19 7.95
CA LEU A 321 -22.81 -3.10 8.91
C LEU A 321 -22.17 -1.70 8.91
N VAL A 322 -22.02 -1.05 7.74
CA VAL A 322 -21.60 0.36 7.64
C VAL A 322 -22.52 1.27 8.45
N VAL A 323 -23.84 1.13 8.29
CA VAL A 323 -24.83 1.93 9.04
C VAL A 323 -24.67 1.74 10.55
N ARG A 324 -24.52 0.49 11.02
CA ARG A 324 -24.28 0.21 12.45
C ARG A 324 -22.95 0.80 12.92
N ALA A 325 -21.88 0.62 12.15
CA ALA A 325 -20.54 1.09 12.44
C ALA A 325 -20.53 2.62 12.58
N LEU A 326 -20.97 3.36 11.56
CA LEU A 326 -21.03 4.82 11.60
C LEU A 326 -21.97 5.33 12.70
N GLY A 327 -23.05 4.60 13.00
CA GLY A 327 -23.91 4.87 14.16
C GLY A 327 -23.15 4.81 15.50
N ILE A 328 -22.30 3.80 15.69
CA ILE A 328 -21.41 3.68 16.87
C ILE A 328 -20.40 4.82 16.92
N LEU A 329 -19.79 5.18 15.78
CA LEU A 329 -18.84 6.30 15.74
C LEU A 329 -19.50 7.60 16.22
N THR A 330 -20.75 7.87 15.84
CA THR A 330 -21.48 9.08 16.27
C THR A 330 -21.68 9.18 17.78
N GLU A 331 -21.65 8.07 18.52
CA GLU A 331 -21.76 8.05 19.98
C GLU A 331 -20.48 8.52 20.66
N SER A 332 -19.36 8.44 19.94
CA SER A 332 -18.03 8.78 20.42
C SER A 332 -17.58 10.17 19.98
N LEU A 333 -18.45 10.98 19.38
CA LEU A 333 -18.14 12.32 18.87
C LEU A 333 -18.75 13.43 19.75
N ALA A 334 -18.14 14.61 19.71
CA ALA A 334 -18.54 15.76 20.49
C ALA A 334 -19.74 16.42 19.82
N PRO A 335 -20.66 17.07 20.57
CA PRO A 335 -21.84 17.70 19.97
C PRO A 335 -21.53 18.72 18.86
N ASP A 336 -20.37 19.38 18.92
CA ASP A 336 -19.95 20.39 17.94
C ASP A 336 -19.17 19.80 16.75
N ASP A 337 -18.79 18.52 16.81
CA ASP A 337 -18.21 17.82 15.65
C ASP A 337 -19.23 17.76 14.52
N ARG A 338 -18.76 17.71 13.27
CA ARG A 338 -19.61 17.72 12.09
C ARG A 338 -19.47 16.44 11.28
N ILE A 339 -20.61 15.94 10.81
CA ILE A 339 -20.70 14.81 9.88
C ILE A 339 -21.38 15.27 8.60
N ALA A 340 -20.80 14.93 7.45
CA ALA A 340 -21.49 14.92 6.15
C ALA A 340 -21.49 13.49 5.59
N ILE A 341 -22.52 13.15 4.81
CA ILE A 341 -22.62 11.82 4.17
C ILE A 341 -22.73 12.02 2.67
N VAL A 342 -21.75 11.49 1.94
CA VAL A 342 -21.71 11.42 0.49
C VAL A 342 -21.86 9.96 0.09
N VAL A 343 -22.73 9.69 -0.88
CA VAL A 343 -22.92 8.34 -1.41
C VAL A 343 -22.44 8.27 -2.85
N TYR A 344 -21.90 7.11 -3.24
CA TYR A 344 -21.55 6.82 -4.62
C TYR A 344 -22.05 5.44 -5.06
N ALA A 345 -22.58 5.39 -6.29
CA ALA A 345 -23.08 4.23 -7.05
C ALA A 345 -23.65 4.82 -8.38
N SER A 346 -24.82 4.34 -8.86
CA SER A 346 -25.48 4.89 -10.05
C SER A 346 -26.16 6.25 -9.84
N ARG A 347 -26.26 6.70 -8.58
CA ARG A 347 -26.60 8.08 -8.21
C ARG A 347 -25.55 8.58 -7.24
N GLU A 348 -24.77 9.55 -7.67
CA GLU A 348 -23.90 10.34 -6.80
C GLU A 348 -24.76 11.37 -6.06
N GLY A 349 -24.51 11.58 -4.77
CA GLY A 349 -25.29 12.56 -4.04
C GLY A 349 -24.79 12.83 -2.63
N LEU A 350 -25.04 14.05 -2.19
CA LEU A 350 -24.96 14.42 -0.79
C LEU A 350 -26.22 13.85 -0.11
N ALA A 351 -26.06 12.80 0.69
CA ALA A 351 -27.13 12.19 1.47
C ALA A 351 -27.41 12.98 2.76
N LEU A 352 -26.39 13.65 3.29
CA LEU A 352 -26.50 14.55 4.43
C LEU A 352 -25.50 15.70 4.28
N GLU A 353 -26.00 16.94 4.35
CA GLU A 353 -25.14 18.13 4.44
C GLU A 353 -24.31 18.12 5.73
N SER A 354 -23.22 18.89 5.81
CA SER A 354 -22.41 18.96 7.03
C SER A 354 -23.28 19.38 8.22
N THR A 355 -23.48 18.44 9.15
CA THR A 355 -24.45 18.52 10.24
C THR A 355 -23.73 18.32 11.57
N PRO A 356 -23.91 19.21 12.56
CA PRO A 356 -23.36 19.01 13.90
C PRO A 356 -23.90 17.73 14.55
N VAL A 357 -23.06 17.02 15.30
CA VAL A 357 -23.43 15.80 16.04
C VAL A 357 -24.51 16.08 17.08
N ALA A 358 -24.65 17.32 17.57
CA ALA A 358 -25.79 17.76 18.38
C ALA A 358 -27.15 17.45 17.72
N ALA A 359 -27.22 17.43 16.38
CA ALA A 359 -28.39 16.99 15.62
C ALA A 359 -28.35 15.48 15.31
N ARG A 360 -27.94 14.66 16.29
CA ARG A 360 -27.70 13.21 16.14
C ARG A 360 -28.84 12.46 15.45
N GLU A 361 -30.10 12.79 15.78
CA GLU A 361 -31.26 12.14 15.17
C GLU A 361 -31.30 12.30 13.64
N ALA A 362 -30.91 13.47 13.11
CA ALA A 362 -30.86 13.70 11.67
C ALA A 362 -29.77 12.87 11.00
N ILE A 363 -28.61 12.71 11.67
CA ILE A 363 -27.50 11.88 11.19
C ILE A 363 -27.91 10.41 11.14
N LEU A 364 -28.52 9.90 12.21
CA LEU A 364 -29.00 8.52 12.27
C LEU A 364 -30.10 8.25 11.24
N GLN A 365 -31.04 9.18 11.05
CA GLN A 365 -32.07 9.05 10.01
C GLN A 365 -31.48 9.02 8.60
N ALA A 366 -30.45 9.83 8.33
CA ALA A 366 -29.76 9.81 7.05
C ALA A 366 -29.06 8.46 6.81
N LEU A 367 -28.36 7.92 7.82
CA LEU A 367 -27.76 6.59 7.76
C LEU A 367 -28.81 5.49 7.54
N ASP A 368 -29.90 5.51 8.28
CA ASP A 368 -31.01 4.55 8.16
C ASP A 368 -31.76 4.65 6.83
N SER A 369 -31.61 5.76 6.11
CA SER A 369 -32.21 5.97 4.77
C SER A 369 -31.36 5.42 3.63
N LEU A 370 -30.10 5.04 3.87
CA LEU A 370 -29.20 4.52 2.85
C LEU A 370 -29.72 3.19 2.28
N ARG A 371 -29.71 3.05 0.96
CA ARG A 371 -30.17 1.84 0.26
C ARG A 371 -29.16 1.45 -0.81
N SER A 372 -28.83 0.17 -0.87
CA SER A 372 -27.98 -0.39 -1.92
C SER A 372 -28.71 -0.42 -3.26
N GLY A 373 -28.04 0.00 -4.34
CA GLY A 373 -28.52 -0.11 -5.72
C GLY A 373 -27.62 0.64 -6.71
N GLY A 374 -27.51 0.10 -7.93
CA GLY A 374 -26.73 0.73 -9.00
C GLY A 374 -25.36 0.10 -9.28
N SER A 375 -24.72 0.59 -10.35
CA SER A 375 -23.32 0.30 -10.72
C SER A 375 -22.37 1.34 -10.11
N THR A 376 -21.13 0.96 -9.85
CA THR A 376 -20.14 1.79 -9.13
C THR A 376 -19.51 2.87 -10.02
N ASP A 377 -19.56 4.16 -9.60
CA ASP A 377 -18.75 5.27 -10.13
C ASP A 377 -18.11 6.03 -8.94
N GLY A 378 -16.96 5.53 -8.45
CA GLY A 378 -16.32 6.05 -7.23
C GLY A 378 -15.58 7.38 -7.42
N GLY A 379 -15.15 7.70 -8.65
CA GLY A 379 -14.24 8.81 -8.93
C GLY A 379 -14.81 10.21 -8.68
N LYS A 380 -16.11 10.41 -8.89
CA LYS A 380 -16.77 11.69 -8.57
C LYS A 380 -17.24 11.77 -7.12
N GLY A 381 -17.53 10.62 -6.50
CA GLY A 381 -17.87 10.53 -5.08
C GLY A 381 -16.77 11.11 -4.20
N ILE A 382 -15.52 10.70 -4.44
CA ILE A 382 -14.37 11.20 -3.67
C ILE A 382 -14.10 12.69 -3.90
N GLN A 383 -14.27 13.20 -5.12
CA GLN A 383 -14.15 14.64 -5.39
C GLN A 383 -15.24 15.46 -4.68
N LEU A 384 -16.48 14.94 -4.62
CA LEU A 384 -17.55 15.57 -3.86
C LEU A 384 -17.24 15.53 -2.36
N ALA A 385 -16.77 14.40 -1.83
CA ALA A 385 -16.39 14.27 -0.43
C ALA A 385 -15.33 15.30 -0.02
N TYR A 386 -14.24 15.40 -0.79
CA TYR A 386 -13.18 16.37 -0.54
C TYR A 386 -13.64 17.83 -0.70
N ARG A 387 -14.51 18.14 -1.67
CA ARG A 387 -15.13 19.48 -1.74
C ARG A 387 -15.94 19.83 -0.50
N ILE A 388 -16.74 18.89 0.02
CA ILE A 388 -17.55 19.10 1.22
C ILE A 388 -16.64 19.25 2.45
N ALA A 389 -15.59 18.43 2.55
CA ALA A 389 -14.59 18.53 3.60
C ALA A 389 -13.94 19.92 3.61
N ARG A 390 -13.44 20.39 2.46
CA ARG A 390 -12.87 21.75 2.31
C ARG A 390 -13.85 22.86 2.64
N SER A 391 -15.10 22.73 2.20
CA SER A 391 -16.12 23.76 2.43
C SER A 391 -16.51 23.92 3.89
N ASN A 392 -16.25 22.90 4.71
CA ASN A 392 -16.55 22.86 6.14
C ASN A 392 -15.29 22.67 6.98
N PHE A 393 -14.13 23.02 6.43
CA PHE A 393 -12.84 22.80 7.05
C PHE A 393 -12.78 23.48 8.42
N VAL A 394 -12.30 22.75 9.42
CA VAL A 394 -12.07 23.26 10.76
C VAL A 394 -10.58 23.54 10.91
N GLU A 395 -10.24 24.83 11.06
CA GLU A 395 -8.88 25.28 11.35
C GLU A 395 -8.41 24.73 12.69
N ASP A 396 -7.17 24.24 12.74
CA ASP A 396 -6.62 23.48 13.87
C ASP A 396 -7.49 22.30 14.31
N GLY A 397 -8.38 21.83 13.44
CA GLY A 397 -9.30 20.72 13.68
C GLY A 397 -8.82 19.40 13.09
N ILE A 398 -9.66 18.39 13.24
CA ILE A 398 -9.53 17.11 12.53
C ILE A 398 -10.40 17.20 11.29
N ASN A 399 -9.82 17.09 10.09
CA ASN A 399 -10.58 17.06 8.84
C ASN A 399 -10.28 15.75 8.13
N ARG A 400 -11.31 14.94 7.86
CA ARG A 400 -11.09 13.59 7.35
C ARG A 400 -12.23 13.10 6.47
N VAL A 401 -11.87 12.45 5.37
CA VAL A 401 -12.79 11.63 4.57
C VAL A 401 -12.67 10.18 5.04
N ILE A 402 -13.80 9.52 5.28
CA ILE A 402 -13.86 8.10 5.62
C ILE A 402 -14.59 7.37 4.50
N LEU A 403 -13.84 6.62 3.69
CA LEU A 403 -14.35 5.79 2.60
C LEU A 403 -14.83 4.45 3.15
N CYS A 404 -16.09 4.09 2.92
CA CYS A 404 -16.67 2.79 3.24
C CYS A 404 -17.00 2.03 1.96
N THR A 405 -16.31 0.91 1.68
CA THR A 405 -16.42 0.16 0.41
C THR A 405 -16.32 -1.35 0.61
N ASP A 406 -16.79 -2.16 -0.33
CA ASP A 406 -16.54 -3.62 -0.39
C ASP A 406 -15.39 -4.01 -1.33
N GLY A 407 -14.53 -3.05 -1.70
CA GLY A 407 -13.29 -3.28 -2.44
C GLY A 407 -13.39 -2.98 -3.94
N ASP A 408 -14.61 -2.81 -4.48
CA ASP A 408 -14.81 -2.39 -5.87
C ASP A 408 -14.85 -0.86 -6.00
N PHE A 409 -13.75 -0.20 -5.66
CA PHE A 409 -13.61 1.24 -5.96
C PHE A 409 -13.28 1.42 -7.45
N ASN A 410 -14.30 1.32 -8.30
CA ASN A 410 -14.14 1.60 -9.71
C ASN A 410 -14.08 3.13 -9.91
N VAL A 411 -12.87 3.67 -9.99
CA VAL A 411 -12.62 5.05 -10.41
C VAL A 411 -12.87 5.15 -11.91
N GLY A 412 -14.05 5.62 -12.31
CA GLY A 412 -14.26 6.05 -13.69
C GLY A 412 -13.23 7.10 -14.12
N VAL A 413 -12.93 7.19 -15.42
CA VAL A 413 -12.09 8.18 -16.15
C VAL A 413 -10.65 8.47 -15.64
N ARG A 414 -10.31 8.24 -14.36
CA ARG A 414 -8.97 8.45 -13.78
C ARG A 414 -8.32 7.12 -13.42
N SER A 415 -7.04 6.98 -13.77
CA SER A 415 -6.21 5.86 -13.34
C SER A 415 -5.91 5.94 -11.83
N VAL A 416 -5.56 4.81 -11.22
CA VAL A 416 -5.15 4.70 -9.80
C VAL A 416 -4.09 5.75 -9.40
N PRO A 417 -3.06 6.06 -10.22
CA PRO A 417 -2.09 7.11 -9.91
C PRO A 417 -2.72 8.50 -9.72
N ALA A 418 -3.67 8.89 -10.56
CA ALA A 418 -4.30 10.21 -10.47
C ALA A 418 -5.22 10.36 -9.24
N LEU A 419 -5.72 9.24 -8.72
CA LEU A 419 -6.45 9.21 -7.45
C LEU A 419 -5.49 9.34 -6.26
N ALA A 420 -4.38 8.60 -6.32
CA ALA A 420 -3.30 8.67 -5.34
C ALA A 420 -2.72 10.09 -5.22
N GLU A 421 -2.50 10.78 -6.34
CA GLU A 421 -2.06 12.18 -6.36
C GLU A 421 -3.08 13.12 -5.70
N LEU A 422 -4.37 12.98 -6.04
CA LEU A 422 -5.44 13.78 -5.40
C LEU A 422 -5.43 13.58 -3.89
N ILE A 423 -5.35 12.34 -3.41
CA ILE A 423 -5.37 12.05 -1.97
C ILE A 423 -4.15 12.64 -1.27
N ALA A 424 -2.96 12.54 -1.88
CA ALA A 424 -1.74 13.13 -1.34
C ALA A 424 -1.82 14.68 -1.27
N GLU A 425 -2.37 15.31 -2.31
CA GLU A 425 -2.62 16.76 -2.33
C GLU A 425 -3.58 17.18 -1.20
N GLU A 426 -4.69 16.47 -1.01
CA GLU A 426 -5.68 16.80 0.02
C GLU A 426 -5.12 16.54 1.44
N ALA A 427 -4.38 15.46 1.64
CA ALA A 427 -3.69 15.18 2.89
C ALA A 427 -2.68 16.29 3.23
N SER A 428 -1.91 16.77 2.24
CA SER A 428 -1.01 17.91 2.42
C SER A 428 -1.73 19.22 2.78
N SER A 429 -3.01 19.33 2.43
CA SER A 429 -3.89 20.45 2.81
C SER A 429 -4.57 20.27 4.19
N GLY A 430 -4.29 19.16 4.87
CA GLY A 430 -4.81 18.83 6.20
C GLY A 430 -6.15 18.08 6.18
N ILE A 431 -6.50 17.42 5.07
CA ILE A 431 -7.71 16.56 4.97
C ILE A 431 -7.28 15.12 4.68
N ASP A 432 -7.23 14.30 5.72
CA ASP A 432 -6.76 12.91 5.62
C ASP A 432 -7.82 11.97 5.03
N LEU A 433 -7.39 10.77 4.60
CA LEU A 433 -8.27 9.69 4.15
C LEU A 433 -8.15 8.47 5.07
N THR A 434 -9.28 7.95 5.54
CA THR A 434 -9.37 6.59 6.12
C THR A 434 -10.21 5.72 5.21
N VAL A 435 -9.78 4.48 4.99
CA VAL A 435 -10.49 3.52 4.15
C VAL A 435 -10.95 2.34 5.01
N LEU A 436 -12.25 2.09 5.00
CA LEU A 436 -12.92 1.01 5.72
C LEU A 436 -13.50 0.01 4.71
N GLY A 437 -12.90 -1.18 4.65
CA GLY A 437 -13.38 -2.31 3.85
C GLY A 437 -14.48 -3.10 4.56
N PHE A 438 -15.51 -3.53 3.84
CA PHE A 438 -16.64 -4.28 4.42
C PHE A 438 -17.02 -5.54 3.61
N GLY A 439 -17.26 -6.63 4.33
CA GLY A 439 -17.81 -7.89 3.81
C GLY A 439 -16.79 -8.80 3.11
N SER A 440 -17.10 -10.08 2.92
CA SER A 440 -16.10 -11.16 2.64
C SER A 440 -15.53 -11.33 1.20
N GLY A 441 -15.52 -10.28 0.37
CA GLY A 441 -15.08 -10.34 -1.05
C GLY A 441 -13.57 -10.29 -1.30
N SER A 442 -13.12 -10.41 -2.56
CA SER A 442 -11.72 -10.16 -2.97
C SER A 442 -11.44 -8.66 -2.92
N PHE A 443 -10.73 -8.21 -1.89
CA PHE A 443 -10.30 -6.81 -1.80
C PHE A 443 -9.03 -6.63 -2.61
N ARG A 444 -8.97 -5.55 -3.39
CA ARG A 444 -7.68 -5.07 -3.89
C ARG A 444 -6.97 -4.35 -2.75
N ASP A 445 -6.42 -5.14 -1.83
CA ASP A 445 -5.76 -4.67 -0.61
C ASP A 445 -4.65 -3.67 -0.93
N ASP A 446 -3.73 -4.04 -1.84
CA ASP A 446 -2.65 -3.17 -2.34
C ASP A 446 -3.11 -1.78 -2.81
N LEU A 447 -4.28 -1.72 -3.44
CA LEU A 447 -4.82 -0.45 -3.92
C LEU A 447 -5.36 0.38 -2.77
N MET A 448 -6.06 -0.23 -1.81
CA MET A 448 -6.62 0.48 -0.67
C MET A 448 -5.54 0.91 0.32
N GLU A 449 -4.58 0.03 0.63
CA GLU A 449 -3.37 0.31 1.40
C GLU A 449 -2.56 1.42 0.71
N GLY A 450 -2.35 1.33 -0.60
CA GLY A 450 -1.66 2.35 -1.37
C GLY A 450 -2.35 3.72 -1.37
N LEU A 451 -3.67 3.77 -1.23
CA LEU A 451 -4.44 5.03 -1.13
C LEU A 451 -4.45 5.59 0.30
N SER A 452 -4.58 4.75 1.33
CA SER A 452 -4.56 5.18 2.73
C SER A 452 -3.19 5.73 3.12
N ASN A 453 -2.11 5.05 2.72
CA ASN A 453 -0.73 5.48 3.01
C ASN A 453 -0.43 6.85 2.40
N ARG A 454 -0.98 7.16 1.22
CA ARG A 454 -0.85 8.49 0.60
C ARG A 454 -1.75 9.54 1.23
N GLY A 455 -2.81 9.12 1.92
CA GLY A 455 -3.80 9.97 2.56
C GLY A 455 -3.52 10.27 4.02
N ASN A 456 -2.34 9.90 4.53
CA ASN A 456 -1.94 10.01 5.94
C ASN A 456 -2.99 9.40 6.90
N GLY A 457 -3.57 8.27 6.51
CA GLY A 457 -4.59 7.62 7.31
C GLY A 457 -4.64 6.12 7.12
N ASN A 458 -5.57 5.50 7.83
CA ASN A 458 -5.53 4.06 8.08
C ASN A 458 -6.39 3.29 7.09
N PHE A 459 -6.01 2.04 6.82
CA PHE A 459 -6.88 1.05 6.22
C PHE A 459 -7.33 0.03 7.29
N ALA A 460 -8.63 -0.27 7.31
CA ALA A 460 -9.15 -1.30 8.21
C ALA A 460 -10.26 -2.12 7.54
N TYR A 461 -10.27 -3.42 7.82
CA TYR A 461 -11.29 -4.32 7.30
C TYR A 461 -12.27 -4.74 8.40
N ILE A 462 -13.55 -4.46 8.19
CA ILE A 462 -14.63 -4.67 9.15
C ILE A 462 -15.50 -5.85 8.70
N ASP A 463 -15.32 -7.00 9.35
CA ASP A 463 -16.06 -8.24 9.09
C ASP A 463 -17.24 -8.49 10.05
N SER A 464 -17.35 -7.70 11.11
CA SER A 464 -18.29 -7.92 12.20
C SER A 464 -18.55 -6.65 13.01
N GLU A 465 -19.62 -6.64 13.81
CA GLU A 465 -19.91 -5.50 14.69
C GLU A 465 -18.85 -5.34 15.80
N LEU A 466 -18.24 -6.46 16.25
CA LEU A 466 -17.14 -6.41 17.20
C LEU A 466 -15.92 -5.71 16.59
N GLU A 467 -15.59 -6.03 15.33
CA GLU A 467 -14.54 -5.32 14.59
C GLU A 467 -14.88 -3.86 14.39
N ALA A 468 -16.12 -3.54 13.99
CA ALA A 468 -16.56 -2.17 13.82
C ALA A 468 -16.38 -1.34 15.10
N ARG A 469 -16.73 -1.91 16.27
CA ARG A 469 -16.53 -1.25 17.57
C ARG A 469 -15.05 -1.04 17.87
N LYS A 470 -14.20 -2.04 17.65
CA LYS A 470 -12.74 -1.93 17.80
C LYS A 470 -12.17 -0.87 16.87
N VAL A 471 -12.35 -1.02 15.56
CA VAL A 471 -11.80 -0.10 14.56
C VAL A 471 -12.27 1.31 14.83
N LEU A 472 -13.56 1.54 15.05
CA LEU A 472 -14.07 2.92 15.22
C LEU A 472 -13.72 3.56 16.56
N ALA A 473 -13.75 2.82 17.67
CA ALA A 473 -13.45 3.38 18.98
C ALA A 473 -11.95 3.57 19.21
N THR A 474 -11.14 2.60 18.77
CA THR A 474 -9.70 2.53 19.08
C THR A 474 -8.83 3.00 17.93
N GLU A 475 -9.14 2.64 16.69
CA GLU A 475 -8.28 2.94 15.54
C GLU A 475 -8.69 4.23 14.85
N VAL A 476 -9.96 4.45 14.51
CA VAL A 476 -10.41 5.71 13.90
C VAL A 476 -10.50 6.80 14.97
N GLY A 477 -11.24 6.58 16.06
CA GLY A 477 -11.45 7.59 17.11
C GLY A 477 -10.21 7.92 17.95
N GLY A 478 -9.25 7.00 18.10
CA GLY A 478 -7.98 7.22 18.80
C GLY A 478 -6.92 7.91 17.93
N THR A 479 -6.88 7.59 16.63
CA THR A 479 -5.86 8.11 15.70
C THR A 479 -6.21 9.46 15.08
N LEU A 480 -7.42 9.98 15.29
CA LEU A 480 -7.74 11.36 14.88
C LEU A 480 -6.78 12.40 15.46
N VAL A 481 -6.13 12.08 16.59
CA VAL A 481 -5.08 12.93 17.15
C VAL A 481 -3.74 12.25 17.02
N THR A 482 -2.97 12.66 16.00
CA THR A 482 -1.56 12.29 15.85
C THR A 482 -0.76 12.84 17.03
N VAL A 483 0.03 11.98 17.69
CA VAL A 483 0.91 12.37 18.80
C VAL A 483 2.40 12.26 18.44
N ALA A 484 2.72 11.50 17.40
CA ALA A 484 4.05 11.41 16.82
C ALA A 484 3.94 11.20 15.30
N ARG A 485 4.80 11.85 14.53
CA ARG A 485 4.90 11.70 13.06
C ARG A 485 6.26 11.12 12.69
N ASP A 486 6.36 10.55 11.50
CA ASP A 486 7.62 9.97 10.98
C ASP A 486 8.32 9.09 12.03
N THR A 487 7.60 8.09 12.53
CA THR A 487 8.05 7.30 13.68
C THR A 487 8.78 6.04 13.23
N LYS A 488 10.08 6.00 13.53
CA LYS A 488 11.01 4.93 13.14
C LYS A 488 11.46 4.17 14.36
N ILE A 489 11.55 2.85 14.25
CA ILE A 489 12.10 1.98 15.29
C ILE A 489 13.41 1.39 14.80
N GLN A 490 14.44 1.44 15.62
CA GLN A 490 15.68 0.71 15.43
C GLN A 490 16.01 -0.11 16.67
N VAL A 491 16.30 -1.38 16.48
CA VAL A 491 16.81 -2.26 17.54
C VAL A 491 18.25 -2.59 17.21
N GLU A 492 19.15 -2.41 18.19
CA GLU A 492 20.58 -2.74 18.08
C GLU A 492 20.92 -3.78 19.14
N TRP A 493 21.44 -4.94 18.72
CA TRP A 493 21.81 -6.06 19.60
C TRP A 493 23.28 -6.01 19.97
N ASP A 494 23.63 -6.50 21.17
CA ASP A 494 25.04 -6.68 21.54
C ASP A 494 25.60 -7.98 20.92
N PRO A 495 26.56 -7.92 19.98
CA PRO A 495 27.12 -9.11 19.34
C PRO A 495 27.89 -10.03 20.30
N ALA A 496 28.26 -9.55 21.50
CA ALA A 496 28.90 -10.38 22.52
C ALA A 496 27.91 -11.27 23.28
N LEU A 497 26.62 -10.91 23.28
CA LEU A 497 25.56 -11.60 24.03
C LEU A 497 24.54 -12.27 23.12
N VAL A 498 24.30 -11.69 21.95
CA VAL A 498 23.36 -12.17 20.93
C VAL A 498 24.14 -12.60 19.70
N HIS A 499 24.04 -13.88 19.32
CA HIS A 499 24.71 -14.44 18.15
C HIS A 499 23.96 -14.07 16.86
N SER A 500 22.64 -14.22 16.87
CA SER A 500 21.77 -13.89 15.73
C SER A 500 20.38 -13.50 16.19
N PHE A 501 19.65 -12.78 15.35
CA PHE A 501 18.28 -12.38 15.62
C PHE A 501 17.43 -12.47 14.34
N ARG A 502 16.12 -12.57 14.54
CA ARG A 502 15.11 -12.57 13.49
C ARG A 502 13.93 -11.74 13.96
N GLN A 503 13.48 -10.78 13.16
CA GLN A 503 12.21 -10.08 13.41
C GLN A 503 11.07 -10.97 12.92
N ILE A 504 10.00 -11.09 13.71
CA ILE A 504 8.82 -11.86 13.34
C ILE A 504 7.80 -10.91 12.72
N GLY A 505 7.55 -11.05 11.41
CA GLY A 505 6.74 -10.12 10.62
C GLY A 505 7.53 -8.87 10.18
N TYR A 506 6.79 -7.83 9.76
CA TYR A 506 7.30 -6.52 9.32
C TYR A 506 8.19 -6.57 8.07
N GLU A 507 8.10 -7.61 7.24
CA GLU A 507 8.95 -7.75 6.06
C GLU A 507 8.75 -6.61 5.06
N ASN A 508 7.51 -6.10 4.94
CA ASN A 508 7.17 -4.97 4.06
C ASN A 508 7.40 -3.59 4.70
N ARG A 509 7.90 -3.53 5.94
CA ARG A 509 8.08 -2.29 6.71
C ARG A 509 9.56 -2.01 7.04
N GLN A 510 10.48 -2.79 6.47
CA GLN A 510 11.92 -2.59 6.65
C GLN A 510 12.39 -1.26 6.04
N LEU A 511 13.29 -0.58 6.74
CA LEU A 511 13.93 0.66 6.30
C LEU A 511 15.45 0.46 6.28
N ALA A 512 16.17 1.21 5.45
CA ALA A 512 17.62 1.20 5.54
C ALA A 512 18.06 1.83 6.87
N HIS A 513 19.13 1.32 7.48
CA HIS A 513 19.63 1.88 8.75
C HIS A 513 20.01 3.37 8.65
N ALA A 514 20.40 3.84 7.46
CA ALA A 514 20.68 5.25 7.20
C ALA A 514 19.41 6.12 7.25
N ASP A 515 18.25 5.55 6.94
CA ASP A 515 16.96 6.24 6.95
C ASP A 515 16.47 6.51 8.37
N PHE A 516 17.01 5.79 9.38
CA PHE A 516 16.67 5.99 10.78
C PHE A 516 16.90 7.43 11.26
N GLU A 517 17.87 8.14 10.70
CA GLU A 517 18.15 9.55 11.03
C GLU A 517 17.69 10.54 9.96
N ASP A 518 17.13 10.06 8.85
CA ASP A 518 16.70 10.89 7.74
C ASP A 518 15.21 11.24 7.86
N ASP A 519 14.92 12.42 8.40
CA ASP A 519 13.57 13.00 8.54
C ASP A 519 12.84 13.23 7.19
N ARG A 520 13.48 12.93 6.04
CA ARG A 520 12.86 13.00 4.70
C ARG A 520 12.24 11.68 4.25
N VAL A 521 12.65 10.57 4.87
CA VAL A 521 12.06 9.25 4.63
C VAL A 521 10.89 9.11 5.58
N ASP A 522 9.68 8.99 5.05
CA ASP A 522 8.49 8.84 5.87
C ASP A 522 8.39 7.41 6.45
N ALA A 523 7.96 7.30 7.70
CA ALA A 523 7.90 6.04 8.46
C ALA A 523 6.62 5.88 9.29
N GLY A 524 5.62 6.73 9.03
CA GLY A 524 4.28 6.56 9.58
C GLY A 524 4.02 7.33 10.88
N GLU A 525 2.74 7.32 11.26
CA GLU A 525 2.14 8.19 12.25
C GLU A 525 1.65 7.37 13.44
N VAL A 526 1.80 7.93 14.63
CA VAL A 526 1.25 7.33 15.85
C VAL A 526 0.10 8.19 16.35
N GLY A 527 -1.09 7.59 16.38
CA GLY A 527 -2.28 8.16 16.98
C GLY A 527 -2.30 8.05 18.51
N ALA A 528 -3.08 8.92 19.16
CA ALA A 528 -3.26 8.87 20.60
C ALA A 528 -3.86 7.54 21.07
N GLY A 529 -3.25 6.95 22.10
CA GLY A 529 -3.66 5.67 22.68
C GLY A 529 -3.36 4.43 21.80
N HIS A 530 -2.75 4.61 20.63
CA HIS A 530 -2.30 3.51 19.79
C HIS A 530 -1.13 2.77 20.46
N VAL A 531 -1.04 1.47 20.20
CA VAL A 531 0.02 0.60 20.73
C VAL A 531 0.52 -0.27 19.60
N VAL A 532 1.83 -0.27 19.39
CA VAL A 532 2.50 -1.13 18.41
C VAL A 532 3.39 -2.12 19.13
N THR A 533 3.38 -3.38 18.69
CA THR A 533 4.20 -4.47 19.22
C THR A 533 5.05 -5.08 18.12
N ALA A 534 6.34 -5.24 18.40
CA ALA A 534 7.27 -6.02 17.58
C ALA A 534 7.80 -7.20 18.39
N LEU A 535 7.99 -8.33 17.72
CA LEU A 535 8.60 -9.53 18.30
C LEU A 535 9.91 -9.86 17.58
N TYR A 536 10.90 -10.27 18.36
CA TYR A 536 12.16 -10.80 17.85
C TYR A 536 12.44 -12.16 18.46
N GLU A 537 12.87 -13.10 17.64
CA GLU A 537 13.51 -14.33 18.09
C GLU A 537 15.02 -14.14 18.03
N ILE A 538 15.72 -14.38 19.14
CA ILE A 538 17.17 -14.22 19.23
C ILE A 538 17.85 -15.50 19.70
N VAL A 539 19.03 -15.73 19.18
CA VAL A 539 19.93 -16.82 19.57
C VAL A 539 21.02 -16.24 20.46
N PRO A 540 21.09 -16.59 21.74
CA PRO A 540 22.19 -16.17 22.60
C PRO A 540 23.54 -16.69 22.13
N VAL A 541 24.62 -15.95 22.41
CA VAL A 541 25.98 -16.48 22.26
C VAL A 541 26.17 -17.67 23.22
N PRO A 542 26.63 -18.85 22.75
CA PRO A 542 26.81 -20.01 23.62
C PRO A 542 27.71 -19.72 24.82
N GLY A 543 27.21 -20.00 26.03
CA GLY A 543 27.94 -19.78 27.28
C GLY A 543 27.96 -18.33 27.78
N ALA A 544 27.33 -17.38 27.07
CA ALA A 544 27.12 -16.03 27.58
C ALA A 544 26.19 -16.06 28.80
N SER A 545 26.60 -15.37 29.87
CA SER A 545 25.78 -15.25 31.08
C SER A 545 24.78 -14.11 30.91
N LEU A 546 23.61 -14.41 30.33
CA LEU A 546 22.51 -13.45 30.28
C LEU A 546 22.02 -13.15 31.70
N SER A 547 22.06 -11.88 32.09
CA SER A 547 21.56 -11.43 33.39
C SER A 547 20.75 -10.16 33.21
N SER A 548 19.80 -9.91 34.11
CA SER A 548 18.99 -8.69 34.08
C SER A 548 19.81 -7.41 34.26
N ALA A 549 21.05 -7.51 34.74
CA ALA A 549 21.95 -6.39 34.97
C ALA A 549 22.62 -5.86 33.69
N GLU A 550 22.77 -6.67 32.65
CA GLU A 550 23.36 -6.28 31.37
C GLU A 550 22.28 -6.21 30.29
N ALA A 551 22.35 -5.21 29.41
CA ALA A 551 21.42 -5.08 28.31
C ALA A 551 21.92 -5.93 27.14
N ILE A 552 21.07 -6.81 26.62
CA ILE A 552 21.38 -7.64 25.44
C ILE A 552 21.18 -6.88 24.13
N GLY A 553 20.56 -5.71 24.20
CA GLY A 553 20.33 -4.79 23.10
C GLY A 553 19.68 -3.49 23.57
N GLU A 554 19.46 -2.58 22.64
CA GLU A 554 18.81 -1.30 22.87
C GLU A 554 17.75 -1.05 21.80
N VAL A 555 16.56 -0.64 22.22
CA VAL A 555 15.49 -0.16 21.35
C VAL A 555 15.59 1.36 21.29
N ARG A 556 15.53 1.90 20.07
CA ARG A 556 15.54 3.33 19.79
C ARG A 556 14.32 3.67 18.94
N VAL A 557 13.55 4.66 19.37
CA VAL A 557 12.41 5.19 18.63
C VAL A 557 12.67 6.65 18.32
N ARG A 558 12.74 6.97 17.03
CA ARG A 558 12.85 8.35 16.54
C ARG A 558 11.48 8.79 16.02
N TYR A 559 11.09 10.02 16.33
CA TYR A 559 9.83 10.59 15.87
C TYR A 559 9.87 12.12 15.82
N GLN A 560 9.01 12.73 15.00
CA GLN A 560 8.74 14.16 15.01
C GLN A 560 7.54 14.52 15.89
N PRO A 561 7.54 15.71 16.55
CA PRO A 561 6.35 16.23 17.22
C PRO A 561 5.16 16.34 16.25
N PRO A 562 3.91 16.31 16.75
CA PRO A 562 2.73 16.39 15.89
C PRO A 562 2.58 17.76 15.19
N SER A 563 3.20 18.82 15.72
CA SER A 563 3.34 20.12 15.06
C SER A 563 4.47 20.18 14.02
N GLY A 564 5.29 19.13 13.95
CA GLY A 564 6.51 19.06 13.15
C GLY A 564 7.73 19.69 13.78
N GLY A 565 8.82 19.67 13.01
CA GLY A 565 10.13 20.17 13.42
C GLY A 565 11.13 19.04 13.66
N ALA A 566 12.17 19.32 14.44
CA ALA A 566 13.27 18.38 14.67
C ALA A 566 12.79 17.09 15.34
N SER A 567 13.26 15.95 14.83
CA SER A 567 13.01 14.65 15.42
C SER A 567 13.62 14.52 16.83
N ARG A 568 12.97 13.71 17.65
CA ARG A 568 13.34 13.36 19.02
C ARG A 568 13.64 11.87 19.11
N LEU A 569 14.49 11.49 20.06
CA LEU A 569 14.90 10.11 20.29
C LEU A 569 14.44 9.66 21.68
N LEU A 570 13.80 8.49 21.73
CA LEU A 570 13.45 7.76 22.94
C LEU A 570 14.17 6.40 22.90
N THR A 571 14.77 5.98 24.01
CA THR A 571 15.49 4.70 24.06
C THR A 571 15.07 3.84 25.26
N ALA A 572 15.18 2.53 25.12
CA ALA A 572 14.96 1.57 26.19
C ALA A 572 15.91 0.36 26.05
N PRO A 573 16.56 -0.09 27.14
CA PRO A 573 17.41 -1.27 27.10
C PRO A 573 16.56 -2.55 27.04
N VAL A 574 16.99 -3.54 26.26
CA VAL A 574 16.45 -4.90 26.30
C VAL A 574 17.25 -5.72 27.29
N ARG A 575 16.57 -6.33 28.28
CA ARG A 575 17.21 -7.09 29.35
C ARG A 575 16.57 -8.46 29.48
N ASP A 576 17.41 -9.48 29.61
CA ASP A 576 16.96 -10.86 29.79
C ASP A 576 17.18 -11.33 31.24
N GLY A 577 16.09 -11.69 31.90
CA GLY A 577 16.10 -12.27 33.25
C GLY A 577 16.24 -13.79 33.27
N GLY A 578 16.24 -14.45 32.11
CA GLY A 578 16.33 -15.92 31.99
C GLY A 578 15.03 -16.66 32.29
N ALA A 579 13.87 -15.99 32.15
CA ALA A 579 12.57 -16.60 32.37
C ALA A 579 12.27 -17.68 31.31
N THR A 580 11.68 -18.80 31.74
CA THR A 580 11.06 -19.75 30.81
C THR A 580 9.82 -19.13 30.16
N PHE A 581 9.28 -19.75 29.10
CA PHE A 581 8.07 -19.24 28.45
C PHE A 581 6.88 -19.16 29.41
N ASP A 582 6.66 -20.18 30.24
CA ASP A 582 5.53 -20.25 31.16
C ASP A 582 5.65 -19.27 32.34
N GLU A 583 6.88 -18.92 32.74
CA GLU A 583 7.17 -17.87 33.72
C GLU A 583 7.19 -16.47 33.11
N GLY A 584 7.16 -16.38 31.78
CA GLY A 584 7.24 -15.13 31.03
C GLY A 584 6.01 -14.23 31.23
N PRO A 585 6.13 -12.92 30.93
CA PRO A 585 5.02 -11.98 31.03
C PRO A 585 3.82 -12.42 30.16
N GLU A 586 2.61 -12.25 30.68
CA GLU A 586 1.36 -12.59 29.97
C GLU A 586 1.31 -11.96 28.57
N ALA A 587 1.63 -10.67 28.46
CA ALA A 587 1.67 -9.94 27.19
C ALA A 587 2.60 -10.60 26.15
N LEU A 588 3.78 -11.05 26.57
CA LEU A 588 4.72 -11.77 25.70
C LEU A 588 4.16 -13.13 25.29
N ARG A 589 3.57 -13.89 26.22
CA ARG A 589 3.00 -15.21 25.95
C ARG A 589 1.80 -15.14 24.99
N PHE A 590 0.92 -14.15 25.16
CA PHE A 590 -0.20 -13.95 24.26
C PHE A 590 0.27 -13.48 22.87
N GLY A 591 1.25 -12.56 22.82
CA GLY A 591 1.85 -12.11 21.56
C GLY A 591 2.54 -13.25 20.80
N ALA A 592 3.23 -14.14 21.51
CA ALA A 592 3.80 -15.36 20.94
C ALA A 592 2.73 -16.28 20.36
N SER A 593 1.56 -16.38 21.00
CA SER A 593 0.44 -17.18 20.52
C SER A 593 -0.14 -16.61 19.22
N ALA A 594 -0.32 -15.28 19.15
CA ALA A 594 -0.78 -14.60 17.94
C ALA A 594 0.23 -14.76 16.78
N ALA A 595 1.52 -14.61 17.07
CA ALA A 595 2.59 -14.80 16.10
C ALA A 595 2.65 -16.25 15.58
N ALA A 596 2.61 -17.22 16.51
CA ALA A 596 2.63 -18.64 16.17
C ALA A 596 1.40 -19.04 15.34
N PHE A 597 0.22 -18.46 15.59
CA PHE A 597 -0.95 -18.71 14.75
C PHE A 597 -0.70 -18.28 13.29
N GLY A 598 -0.19 -17.07 13.09
CA GLY A 598 0.17 -16.59 11.75
C GLY A 598 1.24 -17.47 11.09
N MET A 599 2.31 -17.80 11.82
CA MET A 599 3.40 -18.64 11.32
C MET A 599 2.94 -20.05 10.94
N VAL A 600 2.08 -20.69 11.75
CA VAL A 600 1.51 -22.03 11.44
C VAL A 600 0.65 -21.97 10.18
N LEU A 601 -0.27 -21.00 10.10
CA LEU A 601 -1.16 -20.87 8.95
C LEU A 601 -0.39 -20.55 7.64
N ARG A 602 0.73 -19.83 7.75
CA ARG A 602 1.63 -19.50 6.63
C ARG A 602 2.57 -20.65 6.26
N GLY A 603 2.70 -21.67 7.10
CA GLY A 603 3.67 -22.75 6.89
C GLY A 603 5.12 -22.29 7.05
N SER A 604 5.38 -21.40 8.01
CA SER A 604 6.73 -20.88 8.31
C SER A 604 7.72 -21.98 8.66
N GLU A 605 8.93 -21.90 8.13
CA GLU A 605 10.03 -22.83 8.47
C GLU A 605 10.53 -22.66 9.90
N HIS A 606 10.21 -21.53 10.54
CA HIS A 606 10.73 -21.15 11.85
C HIS A 606 9.74 -21.44 12.99
N VAL A 607 8.56 -21.97 12.69
CA VAL A 607 7.55 -22.33 13.70
C VAL A 607 7.88 -23.64 14.43
N GLY A 608 8.94 -24.33 14.00
CA GLY A 608 9.37 -25.61 14.56
C GLY A 608 8.27 -26.66 14.43
N ASP A 609 8.04 -27.41 15.50
CA ASP A 609 6.98 -28.43 15.58
C ASP A 609 5.67 -27.89 16.19
N ALA A 610 5.52 -26.57 16.34
CA ALA A 610 4.35 -26.00 16.99
C ALA A 610 3.08 -26.18 16.15
N THR A 611 1.99 -26.59 16.81
CA THR A 611 0.71 -26.89 16.17
C THR A 611 -0.38 -25.87 16.53
N LEU A 612 -1.52 -25.88 15.81
CA LEU A 612 -2.69 -25.11 16.21
C LEU A 612 -3.20 -25.48 17.63
N SER A 613 -3.01 -26.74 18.05
CA SER A 613 -3.32 -27.17 19.41
C SER A 613 -2.42 -26.49 20.46
N ASP A 614 -1.13 -26.32 20.17
CA ASP A 614 -0.19 -25.60 21.03
C ASP A 614 -0.53 -24.10 21.09
N VAL A 615 -0.81 -23.49 19.93
CA VAL A 615 -1.27 -22.10 19.83
C VAL A 615 -2.50 -21.87 20.71
N ARG A 616 -3.51 -22.75 20.62
CA ARG A 616 -4.73 -22.66 21.44
C ARG A 616 -4.41 -22.74 22.93
N ARG A 617 -3.54 -23.67 23.33
CA ARG A 617 -3.12 -23.83 24.74
C ARG A 617 -2.40 -22.60 25.26
N TRP A 618 -1.41 -22.09 24.53
CA TRP A 618 -0.67 -20.89 24.92
C TRP A 618 -1.59 -19.67 25.04
N ALA A 619 -2.52 -19.50 24.10
CA ALA A 619 -3.49 -18.41 24.12
C ALA A 619 -4.45 -18.49 25.32
N LEU A 620 -4.94 -19.68 25.65
CA LEU A 620 -5.79 -19.92 26.83
C LEU A 620 -5.05 -19.62 28.14
N GLU A 621 -3.80 -20.06 28.27
CA GLU A 621 -2.98 -19.87 29.47
C GLU A 621 -2.46 -18.43 29.63
N SER A 622 -2.62 -17.60 28.60
CA SER A 622 -2.20 -16.19 28.57
C SER A 622 -3.35 -15.21 28.24
N LEU A 623 -4.60 -15.66 28.37
CA LEU A 623 -5.77 -14.86 27.98
C LEU A 623 -5.83 -13.51 28.70
N GLY A 624 -5.59 -13.52 30.02
CA GLY A 624 -5.50 -12.31 30.82
C GLY A 624 -6.79 -11.48 30.88
N GLY A 625 -6.62 -10.16 31.05
CA GLY A 625 -7.71 -9.20 30.92
C GLY A 625 -8.10 -9.02 29.45
N ASP A 626 -9.36 -9.30 29.12
CA ASP A 626 -9.88 -9.19 27.75
C ASP A 626 -11.12 -8.26 27.66
N PRO A 627 -10.94 -6.94 27.88
CA PRO A 627 -12.03 -5.98 27.68
C PRO A 627 -12.47 -6.00 26.21
N GLY A 628 -13.69 -6.46 25.95
CA GLY A 628 -14.24 -6.58 24.59
C GLY A 628 -14.24 -8.01 24.02
N GLY A 629 -13.63 -8.99 24.69
CA GLY A 629 -13.73 -10.39 24.30
C GLY A 629 -12.92 -10.77 23.04
N LEU A 630 -11.95 -9.95 22.64
CA LEU A 630 -11.17 -10.13 21.41
C LEU A 630 -10.20 -11.31 21.52
N ARG A 631 -9.52 -11.44 22.66
CA ARG A 631 -8.58 -12.54 22.91
C ARG A 631 -9.32 -13.88 23.05
N ASN A 632 -10.51 -13.89 23.64
CA ASN A 632 -11.34 -15.09 23.71
C ASN A 632 -11.86 -15.48 22.31
N ALA A 633 -12.30 -14.50 21.50
CA ALA A 633 -12.69 -14.74 20.11
C ALA A 633 -11.53 -15.29 19.25
N PHE A 634 -10.29 -14.92 19.57
CA PHE A 634 -9.09 -15.51 18.96
C PHE A 634 -8.92 -16.98 19.31
N VAL A 635 -9.08 -17.36 20.59
CA VAL A 635 -9.02 -18.78 21.00
C VAL A 635 -10.06 -19.62 20.23
N GLU A 636 -11.30 -19.12 20.12
CA GLU A 636 -12.36 -19.78 19.33
C GLU A 636 -12.00 -19.87 17.84
N LEU A 637 -11.28 -18.87 17.31
CA LEU A 637 -10.83 -18.88 15.93
C LEU A 637 -9.77 -19.96 15.68
N VAL A 638 -8.80 -20.09 16.58
CA VAL A 638 -7.75 -21.13 16.51
C VAL A 638 -8.39 -22.52 16.56
N GLU A 639 -9.37 -22.73 17.45
CA GLU A 639 -10.13 -24.00 17.52
C GLU A 639 -10.86 -24.32 16.20
N ARG A 640 -11.45 -23.31 15.55
CA ARG A 640 -12.08 -23.51 14.23
C ARG A 640 -11.06 -23.82 13.15
N ALA A 641 -9.90 -23.19 13.16
CA ALA A 641 -8.83 -23.46 12.21
C ALA A 641 -8.33 -24.90 12.34
N GLU A 642 -8.10 -25.38 13.56
CA GLU A 642 -7.71 -26.77 13.86
C GLU A 642 -8.74 -27.77 13.33
N ALA A 643 -10.03 -27.47 13.45
CA ALA A 643 -11.10 -28.30 12.91
C ALA A 643 -11.21 -28.28 11.38
N LEU A 644 -10.67 -27.26 10.71
CA LEU A 644 -10.61 -27.16 9.24
C LEU A 644 -9.38 -27.87 8.67
N GLU A 645 -8.23 -27.79 9.34
CA GLU A 645 -7.00 -28.48 8.93
C GLU A 645 -7.17 -30.00 8.87
N GLY A 646 -8.02 -30.56 9.74
CA GLY A 646 -8.33 -31.99 9.76
C GLY A 646 -9.36 -32.47 8.71
N ARG A 647 -9.79 -31.63 7.77
CA ARG A 647 -10.76 -31.96 6.70
C ARG A 647 -10.10 -31.94 5.33
#